data_AF-A0A8K1C270-F1
#
_entry.id   AF-A0A8K1C270-F1
#
_cell.length_a   1.000
_cell.length_b   1.000
_cell.length_c   1.000
_cell.angle_alpha   90.00
_cell.angle_beta   90.00
_cell.angle_gamma   90.00
#
_symmetry.space_group_name_H-M   'P 1'
#
loop_
_entity.id
_entity.type
_entity.pdbx_description
1 polymer ?
#
loop_
_entity_poly.entity_id
_entity_poly.type
_entity_poly.pdbx_seq_one_letter_code
_entity_poly.pdbx_strand_id
1 'polypeptide(L)'
;MEVMQGVVKVLKAYEQRNAIVVARCQQADAPKALKDVTLHDYQLEGLRWLLTKYAQGLNPILGDEMGLGKTLQTISFITSLLETDGVADGKKRFLIVAPLSVVPNWVEQFGRFAPGIAVHAVAGDKAERIASKETITEFDRTKPLVTVTTYETLLSETEFFNSIQWTLMVLDEGHRLKNPEGRLHQLLKTTLVVERKVILSGTPVQNDLRELYALLSLLNPAIFKDAKAFETAFEQYFSAKAQELPSQKAKARSASPQVAMAEKLMRDLLSPLLLLRTVQDVNSSFSLPPMSEIVVHTPMSPMQREYYKEIVARNSNVINSVAVNQGARISLLNILPHLRKACNHPYLFPGAEPEPFCEGSHLYVNSGKLFVLHQLLPRLRADGHCVLLFSQSTQFLDILQDYLTYEGFAYERVDGSIRGKERWQAIERFRSSPDTFVFLMSTRAGGVGLNLQRADTVIMVDSDFNPQADLQAVARAYRLGQTKPIHVIKLVTAHTVEEIIYRRALKKMRMADKIRNCARDSEAADEVADDGSKESLLEMIQFGLHKLLADEEEQALLKPLEDAYIERILARKTMTIEGSTAEGDSLDDAAGDFQEENMYYFDGEDYSASDVKLRDSEILQRLCAGGQVISRGVSTRRKRYAGEEDVGDDSGDESIDLEQQALDLAEKERRRQQREQKKLVKWHKNNYTSMVIESTEGVEEGLTVDLDRALGIHFVSGDASQPPLIMGETSPMIIVHCVDTSGVWSTRGFFRSLSTLSPTIQQQYEASCRNDDLKLGQAHLIQLPSQENRDIYVCLLVVQGFATAKGKKRRVGAQGQVVRNGKSSTFRLHALERALHALALRALALDASVHMPRIGYGTPQFNWYAVERLIKRHLCERGVDTSVYYYSPNRRP
;
A
#
# COMPACT_ATOMS: atom_id res chain seq x y z
N MET A 1 -25.23 4.65 31.81
CA MET A 1 -25.27 3.40 32.60
C MET A 1 -26.56 2.59 32.40
N GLU A 2 -27.75 3.17 32.60
CA GLU A 2 -29.04 2.45 32.44
C GLU A 2 -29.24 1.83 31.03
N VAL A 3 -28.80 2.53 29.98
CA VAL A 3 -28.85 2.04 28.60
C VAL A 3 -28.02 0.76 28.44
N MET A 4 -26.79 0.72 28.96
CA MET A 4 -25.93 -0.48 28.93
C MET A 4 -26.55 -1.63 29.73
N GLN A 5 -27.12 -1.36 30.91
CA GLN A 5 -27.83 -2.37 31.69
C GLN A 5 -29.06 -2.93 30.94
N GLY A 6 -29.79 -2.08 30.21
CA GLY A 6 -30.88 -2.49 29.33
C GLY A 6 -30.41 -3.45 28.24
N VAL A 7 -29.28 -3.14 27.58
CA VAL A 7 -28.68 -4.01 26.56
C VAL A 7 -28.24 -5.36 27.15
N VAL A 8 -27.59 -5.34 28.31
CA VAL A 8 -27.17 -6.57 29.01
C VAL A 8 -28.38 -7.46 29.37
N LYS A 9 -29.50 -6.88 29.81
CA LYS A 9 -30.74 -7.64 30.06
C LYS A 9 -31.26 -8.31 28.80
N VAL A 10 -31.24 -7.62 27.66
CA VAL A 10 -31.64 -8.20 26.37
C VAL A 10 -30.70 -9.34 25.98
N LEU A 11 -29.39 -9.17 26.12
CA LEU A 11 -28.40 -10.21 25.82
C LEU A 11 -28.63 -11.46 26.67
N LYS A 12 -28.86 -11.32 27.99
CA LYS A 12 -29.18 -12.44 28.88
C LYS A 12 -30.46 -13.19 28.46
N ALA A 13 -31.45 -12.49 27.91
CA ALA A 13 -32.64 -13.14 27.36
C ALA A 13 -32.33 -13.95 26.07
N TYR A 14 -31.40 -13.49 25.24
CA TYR A 14 -30.93 -14.28 24.09
C TYR A 14 -30.13 -15.51 24.53
N GLU A 15 -29.33 -15.41 25.59
CA GLU A 15 -28.56 -16.55 26.12
C GLU A 15 -29.44 -17.70 26.59
N GLN A 16 -30.64 -17.40 27.08
CA GLN A 16 -31.63 -18.38 27.53
C GLN A 16 -32.42 -19.02 26.38
N ARG A 17 -32.30 -18.54 25.13
CA ARG A 17 -32.98 -19.13 23.97
C ARG A 17 -32.38 -20.48 23.61
N ASN A 18 -33.25 -21.39 23.16
CA ASN A 18 -32.86 -22.69 22.62
C ASN A 18 -31.91 -23.49 23.53
N ALA A 19 -32.12 -23.43 24.85
CA ALA A 19 -31.22 -24.02 25.86
C ALA A 19 -30.87 -25.50 25.59
N ILE A 20 -31.83 -26.30 25.09
CA ILE A 20 -31.61 -27.70 24.71
C ILE A 20 -30.61 -27.82 23.54
N VAL A 21 -30.77 -26.98 22.51
CA VAL A 21 -29.87 -26.94 21.35
C VAL A 21 -28.49 -26.44 21.77
N VAL A 22 -28.43 -25.43 22.64
CA VAL A 22 -27.19 -24.88 23.20
C VAL A 22 -26.40 -25.95 23.96
N ALA A 23 -27.06 -26.74 24.82
CA ALA A 23 -26.41 -27.84 25.54
C ALA A 23 -25.79 -28.86 24.59
N ARG A 24 -26.46 -29.17 23.47
CA ARG A 24 -25.91 -30.03 22.41
C ARG A 24 -24.72 -29.37 21.70
N CYS A 25 -24.79 -28.07 21.40
CA CYS A 25 -23.69 -27.33 20.78
C CYS A 25 -22.43 -27.30 21.66
N GLN A 26 -22.57 -27.24 22.98
CA GLN A 26 -21.45 -27.27 23.92
C GLN A 26 -20.74 -28.62 23.99
N GLN A 27 -21.43 -29.70 23.61
CA GLN A 27 -20.87 -31.05 23.51
C GLN A 27 -20.48 -31.42 22.07
N ALA A 28 -20.49 -30.46 21.13
CA ALA A 28 -20.15 -30.74 19.74
C ALA A 28 -18.68 -31.17 19.63
N ASP A 29 -18.45 -32.26 18.90
CA ASP A 29 -17.13 -32.70 18.48
C ASP A 29 -16.75 -32.10 17.12
N ALA A 30 -15.51 -32.33 16.68
CA ALA A 30 -15.08 -31.92 15.35
C ALA A 30 -15.96 -32.60 14.27
N PRO A 31 -16.42 -31.86 13.24
CA PRO A 31 -17.28 -32.41 12.20
C PRO A 31 -16.58 -33.52 11.40
N LYS A 32 -17.33 -34.58 11.10
CA LYS A 32 -16.81 -35.81 10.47
C LYS A 32 -16.37 -35.60 9.02
N ALA A 33 -16.93 -34.61 8.34
CA ALA A 33 -16.59 -34.25 6.98
C ALA A 33 -15.25 -33.51 6.84
N LEU A 34 -14.61 -33.11 7.95
CA LEU A 34 -13.25 -32.58 7.91
C LEU A 34 -12.24 -33.67 7.55
N LYS A 35 -11.31 -33.36 6.63
CA LYS A 35 -10.23 -34.27 6.23
C LYS A 35 -8.87 -33.72 6.62
N ASP A 36 -7.97 -34.65 6.95
CA ASP A 36 -6.53 -34.40 7.19
C ASP A 36 -6.22 -33.30 8.21
N VAL A 37 -7.09 -33.15 9.22
CA VAL A 37 -6.92 -32.15 10.29
C VAL A 37 -7.58 -32.58 11.59
N THR A 38 -6.90 -32.31 12.70
CA THR A 38 -7.43 -32.40 14.06
C THR A 38 -7.52 -30.99 14.65
N LEU A 39 -8.70 -30.62 15.15
CA LEU A 39 -8.87 -29.33 15.83
C LEU A 39 -8.16 -29.36 17.19
N HIS A 40 -7.45 -28.28 17.51
CA HIS A 40 -6.94 -28.07 18.87
C HIS A 40 -8.10 -27.77 19.84
N ASP A 41 -7.88 -27.98 21.14
CA ASP A 41 -8.91 -27.81 22.17
C ASP A 41 -9.56 -26.42 22.15
N TYR A 42 -8.74 -25.37 22.00
CA TYR A 42 -9.25 -24.00 21.87
C TYR A 42 -10.03 -23.81 20.55
N GLN A 43 -9.65 -24.47 19.46
CA GLN A 43 -10.41 -24.38 18.20
C GLN A 43 -11.77 -25.06 18.33
N LEU A 44 -11.82 -26.17 19.08
CA LEU A 44 -13.05 -26.88 19.39
C LEU A 44 -13.96 -26.06 20.31
N GLU A 45 -13.39 -25.40 21.32
CA GLU A 45 -14.12 -24.42 22.15
C GLU A 45 -14.66 -23.26 21.30
N GLY A 46 -13.86 -22.74 20.37
CA GLY A 46 -14.27 -21.69 19.44
C GLY A 46 -15.42 -22.13 18.53
N LEU A 47 -15.36 -23.37 18.02
CA LEU A 47 -16.44 -23.99 17.27
C LEU A 47 -17.74 -24.11 18.10
N ARG A 48 -17.65 -24.67 19.30
CA ARG A 48 -18.79 -24.81 20.24
C ARG A 48 -19.40 -23.45 20.57
N TRP A 49 -18.56 -22.44 20.76
CA TRP A 49 -18.99 -21.07 21.00
C TRP A 49 -19.75 -20.49 19.79
N LEU A 50 -19.21 -20.62 18.57
CA LEU A 50 -19.90 -20.17 17.35
C LEU A 50 -21.25 -20.87 17.14
N LEU A 51 -21.31 -22.19 17.35
CA LEU A 51 -22.55 -22.98 17.28
C LEU A 51 -23.57 -22.53 18.33
N THR A 52 -23.12 -22.21 19.54
CA THR A 52 -23.97 -21.69 20.62
C THR A 52 -24.56 -20.33 20.25
N LYS A 53 -23.75 -19.40 19.70
CA LYS A 53 -24.23 -18.08 19.28
C LYS A 53 -25.19 -18.15 18.10
N TYR A 54 -24.93 -19.05 17.16
CA TYR A 54 -25.86 -19.35 16.07
C TYR A 54 -27.22 -19.83 16.61
N ALA A 55 -27.23 -20.79 17.54
CA ALA A 55 -28.45 -21.32 18.16
C ALA A 55 -29.21 -20.26 18.97
N GLN A 56 -28.50 -19.33 19.62
CA GLN A 56 -29.10 -18.19 20.34
C GLN A 56 -29.64 -17.10 19.40
N GLY A 57 -29.26 -17.14 18.12
CA GLY A 57 -29.62 -16.14 17.13
C GLY A 57 -28.86 -14.83 17.26
N LEU A 58 -27.64 -14.90 17.79
CA LEU A 58 -26.71 -13.78 17.91
C LEU A 58 -25.68 -13.82 16.78
N ASN A 59 -25.20 -12.64 16.38
CA ASN A 59 -24.15 -12.49 15.38
C ASN A 59 -22.84 -12.08 16.08
N PRO A 60 -21.85 -12.99 16.19
CA PRO A 60 -20.64 -12.75 16.96
C PRO A 60 -19.44 -12.21 16.15
N ILE A 61 -18.42 -11.79 16.89
CA ILE A 61 -17.06 -11.48 16.41
C ILE A 61 -16.10 -12.55 16.94
N LEU A 62 -15.45 -13.29 16.04
CA LEU A 62 -14.31 -14.14 16.38
C LEU A 62 -13.03 -13.29 16.33
N GLY A 63 -12.63 -12.83 17.51
CA GLY A 63 -11.53 -11.92 17.77
C GLY A 63 -10.18 -12.59 18.04
N ASP A 64 -10.08 -13.92 17.94
CA ASP A 64 -8.83 -14.66 18.20
C ASP A 64 -7.62 -14.00 17.52
N GLU A 65 -6.50 -13.98 18.23
CA GLU A 65 -5.24 -13.44 17.75
C GLU A 65 -4.85 -14.06 16.40
N MET A 66 -4.07 -13.31 15.64
CA MET A 66 -3.61 -13.74 14.34
C MET A 66 -2.79 -15.03 14.46
N GLY A 67 -3.04 -15.92 13.52
CA GLY A 67 -2.36 -17.20 13.48
C GLY A 67 -3.14 -18.36 14.10
N LEU A 68 -4.06 -18.12 15.05
CA LEU A 68 -4.83 -19.15 15.78
C LEU A 68 -5.86 -19.96 14.95
N GLY A 69 -5.82 -19.90 13.62
CA GLY A 69 -6.64 -20.79 12.78
C GLY A 69 -8.12 -20.39 12.64
N LYS A 70 -8.45 -19.09 12.68
CA LYS A 70 -9.83 -18.58 12.45
C LYS A 70 -10.50 -19.13 11.19
N THR A 71 -9.75 -19.27 10.10
CA THR A 71 -10.21 -19.89 8.85
C THR A 71 -10.68 -21.32 9.07
N LEU A 72 -9.88 -22.15 9.76
CA LEU A 72 -10.22 -23.53 10.06
C LEU A 72 -11.42 -23.64 11.02
N GLN A 73 -11.48 -22.79 12.05
CA GLN A 73 -12.63 -22.71 12.96
C GLN A 73 -13.92 -22.38 12.18
N THR A 74 -13.83 -21.46 11.21
CA THR A 74 -14.98 -21.07 10.35
C THR A 74 -15.39 -22.20 9.40
N ILE A 75 -14.44 -22.89 8.77
CA ILE A 75 -14.72 -24.05 7.92
C ILE A 75 -15.40 -25.15 8.74
N SER A 76 -14.89 -25.41 9.95
CA SER A 76 -15.47 -26.38 10.89
C SER A 76 -16.88 -25.98 11.30
N PHE A 77 -17.11 -24.68 11.53
CA PHE A 77 -18.43 -24.15 11.86
C PHE A 77 -19.43 -24.36 10.72
N ILE A 78 -19.08 -23.99 9.49
CA ILE A 78 -19.93 -24.21 8.30
C ILE A 78 -20.21 -25.70 8.10
N THR A 79 -19.19 -26.54 8.24
CA THR A 79 -19.31 -28.00 8.08
C THR A 79 -20.24 -28.60 9.15
N SER A 80 -20.12 -28.15 10.41
CA SER A 80 -20.99 -28.59 11.50
C SER A 80 -22.45 -28.20 11.29
N LEU A 81 -22.71 -27.01 10.74
CA LEU A 81 -24.08 -26.57 10.39
C LEU A 81 -24.70 -27.46 9.30
N LEU A 82 -23.89 -27.92 8.35
CA LEU A 82 -24.34 -28.84 7.30
C LEU A 82 -24.63 -30.26 7.81
N GLU A 83 -23.86 -30.75 8.80
CA GLU A 83 -24.08 -32.06 9.41
C GLU A 83 -25.28 -32.07 10.36
N THR A 84 -25.44 -31.01 11.17
CA THR A 84 -26.42 -30.96 12.27
C THR A 84 -27.86 -30.82 11.76
N ASP A 85 -28.05 -30.05 10.70
CA ASP A 85 -29.38 -29.78 10.15
C ASP A 85 -29.85 -30.85 9.15
N GLY A 86 -29.06 -31.92 8.99
CA GLY A 86 -29.29 -32.98 8.02
C GLY A 86 -28.96 -32.51 6.60
N VAL A 87 -28.19 -33.33 5.88
CA VAL A 87 -27.81 -33.15 4.46
C VAL A 87 -29.01 -32.98 3.51
N ALA A 88 -30.24 -33.17 4.00
CA ALA A 88 -31.49 -33.09 3.25
C ALA A 88 -31.92 -31.65 2.88
N ASP A 89 -31.45 -30.61 3.58
CA ASP A 89 -31.77 -29.22 3.21
C ASP A 89 -30.62 -28.59 2.43
N GLY A 90 -30.37 -29.12 1.23
CA GLY A 90 -29.34 -28.71 0.28
C GLY A 90 -29.40 -27.25 -0.20
N LYS A 91 -30.32 -26.45 0.35
CA LYS A 91 -30.58 -25.05 -0.02
C LYS A 91 -29.60 -24.04 0.58
N LYS A 92 -28.73 -24.46 1.51
CA LYS A 92 -27.89 -23.51 2.27
C LYS A 92 -26.74 -22.97 1.43
N ARG A 93 -26.67 -21.65 1.34
CA ARG A 93 -25.62 -20.90 0.67
C ARG A 93 -24.87 -20.07 1.70
N PHE A 94 -23.53 -20.12 1.62
CA PHE A 94 -22.64 -19.40 2.52
C PHE A 94 -21.85 -18.37 1.73
N LEU A 95 -21.76 -17.15 2.26
CA LEU A 95 -20.99 -16.07 1.66
C LEU A 95 -19.77 -15.75 2.52
N ILE A 96 -18.59 -15.74 1.92
CA ILE A 96 -17.35 -15.31 2.58
C ILE A 96 -16.86 -14.08 1.85
N VAL A 97 -16.76 -12.98 2.56
CA VAL A 97 -16.25 -11.70 2.04
C VAL A 97 -14.91 -11.46 2.70
N ALA A 98 -13.86 -11.37 1.88
CA ALA A 98 -12.49 -11.25 2.37
C ALA A 98 -11.64 -10.33 1.49
N PRO A 99 -10.49 -9.81 1.96
CA PRO A 99 -9.56 -9.07 1.11
C PRO A 99 -9.10 -9.88 -0.11
N LEU A 100 -8.84 -9.20 -1.24
CA LEU A 100 -8.46 -9.86 -2.50
C LEU A 100 -7.27 -10.82 -2.37
N SER A 101 -6.30 -10.55 -1.49
CA SER A 101 -5.12 -11.41 -1.33
C SER A 101 -5.41 -12.73 -0.61
N VAL A 102 -6.49 -12.84 0.17
CA VAL A 102 -6.82 -14.07 0.91
C VAL A 102 -7.85 -14.94 0.19
N VAL A 103 -8.51 -14.44 -0.86
CA VAL A 103 -9.49 -15.21 -1.62
C VAL A 103 -8.92 -16.56 -2.09
N PRO A 104 -7.71 -16.63 -2.69
CA PRO A 104 -7.13 -17.92 -3.09
C PRO A 104 -6.89 -18.86 -1.90
N ASN A 105 -6.43 -18.31 -0.77
CA ASN A 105 -6.21 -19.09 0.45
C ASN A 105 -7.52 -19.70 0.96
N TRP A 106 -8.62 -18.94 0.98
CA TRP A 106 -9.93 -19.49 1.36
C TRP A 106 -10.34 -20.66 0.48
N VAL A 107 -10.23 -20.53 -0.85
CA VAL A 107 -10.54 -21.62 -1.79
C VAL A 107 -9.66 -22.85 -1.55
N GLU A 108 -8.36 -22.66 -1.36
CA GLU A 108 -7.40 -23.73 -1.07
C GLU A 108 -7.72 -24.45 0.26
N GLN A 109 -7.99 -23.70 1.33
CA GLN A 109 -8.27 -24.28 2.64
C GLN A 109 -9.59 -25.08 2.65
N PHE A 110 -10.62 -24.64 1.93
CA PHE A 110 -11.83 -25.45 1.75
C PHE A 110 -11.55 -26.71 0.94
N GLY A 111 -10.80 -26.60 -0.16
CA GLY A 111 -10.41 -27.76 -0.98
C GLY A 111 -9.62 -28.80 -0.17
N ARG A 112 -8.79 -28.36 0.77
CA ARG A 112 -8.02 -29.23 1.67
C ARG A 112 -8.88 -29.84 2.78
N PHE A 113 -9.55 -29.01 3.57
CA PHE A 113 -10.17 -29.47 4.82
C PHE A 113 -11.62 -29.93 4.66
N ALA A 114 -12.36 -29.43 3.66
CA ALA A 114 -13.76 -29.78 3.43
C ALA A 114 -14.05 -29.99 1.92
N PRO A 115 -13.39 -30.96 1.25
CA PRO A 115 -13.53 -31.17 -0.20
C PRO A 115 -14.93 -31.59 -0.66
N GLY A 116 -15.80 -31.99 0.28
CA GLY A 116 -17.21 -32.28 -0.01
C GLY A 116 -18.09 -31.04 -0.24
N ILE A 117 -17.57 -29.84 0.02
CA ILE A 117 -18.28 -28.57 -0.14
C ILE A 117 -17.78 -27.88 -1.40
N ALA A 118 -18.69 -27.54 -2.32
CA ALA A 118 -18.33 -26.77 -3.51
C ALA A 118 -17.99 -25.34 -3.12
N VAL A 119 -16.89 -24.81 -3.68
CA VAL A 119 -16.42 -23.45 -3.42
C VAL A 119 -16.15 -22.73 -4.73
N HIS A 120 -16.78 -21.57 -4.92
CA HIS A 120 -16.56 -20.71 -6.08
C HIS A 120 -16.15 -19.31 -5.65
N ALA A 121 -15.11 -18.77 -6.28
CA ALA A 121 -14.65 -17.40 -6.05
C ALA A 121 -15.23 -16.46 -7.11
N VAL A 122 -15.88 -15.37 -6.68
CA VAL A 122 -16.30 -14.27 -7.55
C VAL A 122 -15.31 -13.13 -7.36
N ALA A 123 -14.25 -13.13 -8.17
CA ALA A 123 -13.21 -12.12 -8.17
C ALA A 123 -12.60 -12.01 -9.58
N GLY A 124 -11.73 -11.03 -9.78
CA GLY A 124 -11.02 -10.87 -11.05
C GLY A 124 -11.69 -9.88 -12.00
N ASP A 125 -11.38 -10.01 -13.29
CA ASP A 125 -11.89 -9.09 -14.30
C ASP A 125 -13.38 -9.29 -14.61
N LYS A 126 -13.97 -8.44 -15.47
CA LYS A 126 -15.40 -8.48 -15.73
C LYS A 126 -15.83 -9.81 -16.36
N ALA A 127 -15.01 -10.39 -17.24
CA ALA A 127 -15.32 -11.64 -17.92
C ALA A 127 -15.24 -12.83 -16.94
N GLU A 128 -14.19 -12.91 -16.13
CA GLU A 128 -14.02 -13.90 -15.06
C GLU A 128 -15.19 -13.85 -14.05
N ARG A 129 -15.63 -12.64 -13.69
CA ARG A 129 -16.79 -12.45 -12.80
C ARG A 129 -18.10 -12.91 -13.43
N ILE A 130 -18.33 -12.67 -14.71
CA ILE A 130 -19.56 -13.13 -15.40
C ILE A 130 -19.62 -14.66 -15.39
N ALA A 131 -18.55 -15.32 -15.84
CA ALA A 131 -18.48 -16.78 -15.86
C ALA A 131 -18.66 -17.40 -14.46
N SER A 132 -18.07 -16.79 -13.43
CA SER A 132 -18.22 -17.24 -12.04
C SER A 132 -19.65 -17.09 -11.53
N LYS A 133 -20.34 -15.99 -11.88
CA LYS A 133 -21.74 -15.76 -11.50
C LYS A 133 -22.69 -16.73 -12.19
N GLU A 134 -22.46 -17.04 -13.47
CA GLU A 134 -23.21 -18.06 -14.22
C GLU A 134 -23.07 -19.43 -13.56
N THR A 135 -21.82 -19.84 -13.27
CA THR A 135 -21.54 -21.10 -12.56
C THR A 135 -22.28 -21.21 -11.23
N ILE A 136 -22.32 -20.13 -10.44
CA ILE A 136 -23.02 -20.11 -9.14
C ILE A 136 -24.54 -20.18 -9.30
N THR A 137 -25.08 -19.50 -10.32
CA THR A 137 -26.52 -19.43 -10.58
C THR A 137 -27.05 -20.77 -11.08
N GLU A 138 -26.29 -21.47 -11.92
CA GLU A 138 -26.59 -22.78 -12.46
C GLU A 138 -26.29 -23.93 -11.47
N PHE A 139 -25.53 -23.65 -10.41
CA PHE A 139 -25.14 -24.66 -9.44
C PHE A 139 -26.35 -25.30 -8.75
N ASP A 140 -26.35 -26.63 -8.72
CA ASP A 140 -27.37 -27.48 -8.12
C ASP A 140 -27.79 -26.98 -6.73
N ARG A 141 -29.05 -26.55 -6.61
CA ARG A 141 -29.64 -26.01 -5.39
C ARG A 141 -29.89 -27.06 -4.32
N THR A 142 -29.61 -28.33 -4.60
CA THR A 142 -29.66 -29.43 -3.63
C THR A 142 -28.30 -29.71 -2.98
N LYS A 143 -27.25 -28.99 -3.36
CA LYS A 143 -25.90 -29.13 -2.80
C LYS A 143 -25.46 -27.85 -2.08
N PRO A 144 -24.71 -27.97 -0.98
CA PRO A 144 -24.17 -26.82 -0.29
C PRO A 144 -23.13 -26.10 -1.15
N LEU A 145 -23.18 -24.77 -1.14
CA LEU A 145 -22.22 -23.93 -1.84
C LEU A 145 -21.66 -22.85 -0.91
N VAL A 146 -20.34 -22.70 -0.96
CA VAL A 146 -19.62 -21.55 -0.41
C VAL A 146 -19.20 -20.63 -1.55
N THR A 147 -19.59 -19.36 -1.48
CA THR A 147 -19.13 -18.32 -2.40
C THR A 147 -18.13 -17.43 -1.69
N VAL A 148 -16.94 -17.28 -2.26
CA VAL A 148 -15.90 -16.38 -1.75
C VAL A 148 -15.81 -15.15 -2.64
N THR A 149 -15.86 -13.96 -2.08
CA THR A 149 -15.81 -12.69 -2.83
C THR A 149 -14.97 -11.66 -2.10
N THR A 150 -14.77 -10.51 -2.75
CA THR A 150 -14.10 -9.35 -2.17
C THR A 150 -15.10 -8.27 -1.77
N TYR A 151 -14.70 -7.41 -0.84
CA TYR A 151 -15.50 -6.24 -0.43
C TYR A 151 -15.84 -5.32 -1.61
N GLU A 152 -14.92 -5.14 -2.54
CA GLU A 152 -15.08 -4.32 -3.73
C GLU A 152 -16.08 -4.96 -4.71
N THR A 153 -15.99 -6.29 -4.90
CA THR A 153 -16.90 -7.03 -5.79
C THR A 153 -18.31 -7.10 -5.22
N LEU A 154 -18.44 -7.25 -3.89
CA LEU A 154 -19.72 -7.19 -3.21
C LEU A 154 -20.45 -5.86 -3.45
N LEU A 155 -19.71 -4.74 -3.41
CA LEU A 155 -20.26 -3.41 -3.71
C LEU A 155 -20.66 -3.28 -5.18
N SER A 156 -19.79 -3.67 -6.11
CA SER A 156 -20.04 -3.48 -7.54
C SER A 156 -21.13 -4.39 -8.09
N GLU A 157 -21.28 -5.60 -7.54
CA GLU A 157 -22.21 -6.63 -8.04
C GLU A 157 -23.34 -6.89 -7.01
N THR A 158 -23.80 -5.84 -6.32
CA THR A 158 -24.79 -5.92 -5.24
C THR A 158 -26.06 -6.67 -5.66
N GLU A 159 -26.56 -6.42 -6.87
CA GLU A 159 -27.78 -7.04 -7.40
C GLU A 159 -27.68 -8.56 -7.45
N PHE A 160 -26.54 -9.09 -7.89
CA PHE A 160 -26.30 -10.52 -7.92
C PHE A 160 -26.30 -11.12 -6.51
N PHE A 161 -25.57 -10.53 -5.58
CA PHE A 161 -25.52 -11.05 -4.21
C PHE A 161 -26.86 -10.95 -3.49
N ASN A 162 -27.69 -9.95 -3.80
CA ASN A 162 -29.03 -9.80 -3.23
C ASN A 162 -30.06 -10.77 -3.83
N SER A 163 -29.78 -11.34 -5.02
CA SER A 163 -30.64 -12.35 -5.65
C SER A 163 -30.58 -13.72 -4.96
N ILE A 164 -29.59 -13.95 -4.10
CA ILE A 164 -29.34 -15.21 -3.41
C ILE A 164 -29.69 -15.06 -1.92
N GLN A 165 -30.42 -16.01 -1.35
CA GLN A 165 -30.65 -16.07 0.09
C GLN A 165 -29.45 -16.74 0.78
N TRP A 166 -28.74 -15.97 1.60
CA TRP A 166 -27.57 -16.43 2.34
C TRP A 166 -27.93 -16.82 3.77
N THR A 167 -27.58 -18.05 4.15
CA THR A 167 -27.76 -18.57 5.52
C THR A 167 -26.74 -17.92 6.47
N LEU A 168 -25.50 -17.79 6.02
CA LEU A 168 -24.43 -17.21 6.82
C LEU A 168 -23.49 -16.40 5.93
N MET A 169 -23.18 -15.19 6.37
CA MET A 169 -22.11 -14.37 5.82
C MET A 169 -20.96 -14.26 6.81
N VAL A 170 -19.77 -14.63 6.37
CA VAL A 170 -18.51 -14.44 7.10
C VAL A 170 -17.78 -13.25 6.51
N LEU A 171 -17.40 -12.31 7.37
CA LEU A 171 -16.69 -11.09 7.03
C LEU A 171 -15.28 -11.18 7.59
N ASP A 172 -14.31 -11.50 6.75
CA ASP A 172 -12.91 -11.67 7.14
C ASP A 172 -12.15 -10.33 7.07
N GLU A 173 -11.34 -10.04 8.09
CA GLU A 173 -10.73 -8.71 8.32
C GLU A 173 -11.77 -7.60 8.50
N GLY A 174 -12.75 -7.84 9.38
CA GLY A 174 -13.89 -6.94 9.62
C GLY A 174 -13.53 -5.52 10.10
N HIS A 175 -12.26 -5.24 10.43
CA HIS A 175 -11.79 -3.87 10.67
C HIS A 175 -12.04 -2.93 9.47
N ARG A 176 -12.23 -3.46 8.24
CA ARG A 176 -12.66 -2.66 7.07
C ARG A 176 -14.06 -2.04 7.21
N LEU A 177 -14.89 -2.52 8.15
CA LEU A 177 -16.28 -2.11 8.37
C LEU A 177 -16.45 -1.06 9.48
N LYS A 178 -15.33 -0.53 9.98
CA LYS A 178 -15.26 0.36 11.13
C LYS A 178 -15.95 1.71 10.97
N ASN A 179 -16.09 2.19 9.73
CA ASN A 179 -16.73 3.47 9.44
C ASN A 179 -18.24 3.27 9.16
N PRO A 180 -19.15 3.73 10.05
CA PRO A 180 -20.60 3.63 9.85
C PRO A 180 -21.11 4.36 8.60
N GLU A 181 -20.42 5.43 8.20
CA GLU A 181 -20.77 6.24 7.02
C GLU A 181 -20.29 5.60 5.72
N GLY A 182 -19.47 4.55 5.80
CA GLY A 182 -18.95 3.87 4.62
C GLY A 182 -20.06 3.19 3.82
N ARG A 183 -19.98 3.28 2.49
CA ARG A 183 -20.92 2.60 1.56
C ARG A 183 -21.08 1.11 1.85
N LEU A 184 -19.98 0.45 2.23
CA LEU A 184 -19.97 -0.97 2.59
C LEU A 184 -20.76 -1.26 3.87
N HIS A 185 -20.62 -0.41 4.89
CA HIS A 185 -21.37 -0.53 6.13
C HIS A 185 -22.87 -0.34 5.87
N GLN A 186 -23.23 0.68 5.09
CA GLN A 186 -24.61 0.94 4.70
C GLN A 186 -25.21 -0.23 3.91
N LEU A 187 -24.50 -0.74 2.91
CA LEU A 187 -24.93 -1.89 2.10
C LEU A 187 -25.28 -3.10 2.98
N LEU A 188 -24.39 -3.45 3.91
CA LEU A 188 -24.58 -4.60 4.80
C LEU A 188 -25.68 -4.39 5.86
N LYS A 189 -26.00 -3.13 6.17
CA LYS A 189 -27.03 -2.76 7.15
C LYS A 189 -28.43 -2.71 6.54
N THR A 190 -28.57 -2.21 5.31
CA THR A 190 -29.89 -1.90 4.73
C THR A 190 -30.25 -2.75 3.51
N THR A 191 -29.30 -3.09 2.65
CA THR A 191 -29.59 -3.67 1.32
C THR A 191 -29.42 -5.18 1.30
N LEU A 192 -28.31 -5.71 1.82
CA LEU A 192 -27.99 -7.12 1.70
C LEU A 192 -28.70 -7.94 2.80
N VAL A 193 -29.61 -8.83 2.38
CA VAL A 193 -30.35 -9.70 3.28
C VAL A 193 -29.57 -10.99 3.53
N VAL A 194 -29.20 -11.23 4.79
CA VAL A 194 -28.48 -12.42 5.25
C VAL A 194 -29.07 -12.85 6.59
N GLU A 195 -29.30 -14.15 6.79
CA GLU A 195 -29.86 -14.67 8.03
C GLU A 195 -28.92 -14.50 9.23
N ARG A 196 -27.64 -14.92 9.10
CA ARG A 196 -26.61 -14.76 10.15
C ARG A 196 -25.31 -14.15 9.63
N LYS A 197 -24.61 -13.46 10.52
CA LYS A 197 -23.34 -12.77 10.23
C LYS A 197 -22.29 -13.12 11.27
N VAL A 198 -21.07 -13.35 10.83
CA VAL A 198 -19.88 -13.52 11.70
C VAL A 198 -18.77 -12.64 11.18
N ILE A 199 -18.12 -11.89 12.07
CA ILE A 199 -16.91 -11.13 11.74
C ILE A 199 -15.69 -11.88 12.26
N LEU A 200 -14.66 -12.01 11.41
CA LEU A 200 -13.34 -12.45 11.81
C LEU A 200 -12.42 -11.23 11.85
N SER A 201 -11.74 -11.02 12.97
CA SER A 201 -10.74 -9.95 13.08
C SER A 201 -9.65 -10.36 14.05
N GLY A 202 -8.38 -10.23 13.66
CA GLY A 202 -7.26 -10.42 14.59
C GLY A 202 -7.07 -9.23 15.54
N THR A 203 -7.71 -8.09 15.25
CA THR A 203 -7.61 -6.85 16.01
C THR A 203 -8.98 -6.17 16.05
N PRO A 204 -9.96 -6.72 16.79
CA PRO A 204 -11.33 -6.20 16.80
C PRO A 204 -11.43 -4.80 17.43
N VAL A 205 -10.50 -4.43 18.32
CA VAL A 205 -10.40 -3.09 18.92
C VAL A 205 -9.09 -2.45 18.46
N GLN A 206 -9.16 -1.51 17.52
CA GLN A 206 -7.95 -0.91 16.93
C GLN A 206 -7.48 0.34 17.66
N ASN A 207 -8.27 1.40 17.62
CA ASN A 207 -7.87 2.69 18.17
C ASN A 207 -9.04 3.51 18.73
N ASP A 208 -10.28 3.14 18.44
CA ASP A 208 -11.47 3.92 18.82
C ASP A 208 -12.63 2.98 19.12
N LEU A 209 -13.32 3.23 20.22
CA LEU A 209 -14.40 2.39 20.70
C LEU A 209 -15.70 2.65 19.95
N ARG A 210 -15.79 3.79 19.24
CA ARG A 210 -16.81 4.04 18.22
C ARG A 210 -16.75 3.02 17.09
N GLU A 211 -15.53 2.58 16.72
CA GLU A 211 -15.35 1.52 15.71
C GLU A 211 -15.92 0.19 16.22
N LEU A 212 -15.67 -0.16 17.49
CA LEU A 212 -16.23 -1.38 18.08
C LEU A 212 -17.77 -1.32 18.12
N TYR A 213 -18.34 -0.19 18.53
CA TYR A 213 -19.79 0.01 18.50
C TYR A 213 -20.36 -0.12 17.09
N ALA A 214 -19.69 0.46 16.08
CA ALA A 214 -20.10 0.35 14.70
C ALA A 214 -20.21 -1.13 14.26
N LEU A 215 -19.23 -1.96 14.62
CA LEU A 215 -19.26 -3.39 14.31
C LEU A 215 -20.39 -4.12 15.06
N LEU A 216 -20.57 -3.85 16.35
CA LEU A 216 -21.61 -4.49 17.17
C LEU A 216 -23.02 -4.11 16.69
N SER A 217 -23.24 -2.84 16.34
CA SER A 217 -24.51 -2.34 15.79
C SER A 217 -24.82 -2.91 14.42
N LEU A 218 -23.80 -3.10 13.58
CA LEU A 218 -23.95 -3.77 12.28
C LEU A 218 -24.37 -5.23 12.42
N LEU A 219 -23.78 -5.94 13.39
CA LEU A 219 -24.08 -7.36 13.63
C LEU A 219 -25.44 -7.58 14.28
N ASN A 220 -25.77 -6.79 15.32
CA ASN A 220 -26.98 -6.99 16.12
C ASN A 220 -27.81 -5.69 16.24
N PRO A 221 -28.40 -5.19 15.13
CA PRO A 221 -29.11 -3.91 15.11
C PRO A 221 -30.35 -3.87 16.03
N ALA A 222 -30.96 -5.03 16.30
CA ALA A 222 -32.07 -5.13 17.24
C ALA A 222 -31.68 -4.88 18.70
N ILE A 223 -30.41 -5.14 19.04
CA ILE A 223 -29.85 -4.99 20.39
C ILE A 223 -29.28 -3.56 20.56
N PHE A 224 -28.56 -3.07 19.56
CA PHE A 224 -27.89 -1.77 19.57
C PHE A 224 -28.66 -0.74 18.73
N LYS A 225 -29.70 -0.15 19.31
CA LYS A 225 -30.60 0.80 18.62
C LYS A 225 -30.15 2.25 18.68
N ASP A 226 -29.56 2.68 19.80
CA ASP A 226 -29.19 4.08 20.04
C ASP A 226 -27.66 4.22 20.13
N ALA A 227 -27.08 4.81 19.07
CA ALA A 227 -25.64 5.04 18.97
C ALA A 227 -25.17 6.13 19.92
N LYS A 228 -25.91 7.25 19.98
CA LYS A 228 -25.55 8.41 20.80
C LYS A 228 -25.63 8.07 22.27
N ALA A 229 -26.68 7.39 22.71
CA ALA A 229 -26.81 7.03 24.12
C ALA A 229 -25.74 6.02 24.58
N PHE A 230 -25.32 5.12 23.69
CA PHE A 230 -24.20 4.23 23.96
C PHE A 230 -22.87 4.99 23.99
N GLU A 231 -22.58 5.82 22.99
CA GLU A 231 -21.39 6.68 22.93
C GLU A 231 -21.28 7.57 24.16
N THR A 232 -22.33 8.31 24.54
CA THR A 232 -22.33 9.15 25.76
C THR A 232 -22.08 8.32 27.02
N ALA A 233 -22.73 7.16 27.17
CA ALA A 233 -22.52 6.29 28.33
C ALA A 233 -21.08 5.73 28.38
N PHE A 234 -20.43 5.61 27.23
CA PHE A 234 -19.09 5.08 27.08
C PHE A 234 -18.01 6.16 27.19
N GLU A 235 -18.26 7.37 26.70
CA GLU A 235 -17.43 8.57 26.92
C GLU A 235 -17.43 8.97 28.39
N GLN A 236 -18.55 8.80 29.09
CA GLN A 236 -18.61 8.92 30.55
C GLN A 236 -17.72 7.91 31.26
N TYR A 237 -17.55 6.70 30.71
CA TYR A 237 -16.64 5.68 31.26
C TYR A 237 -15.16 6.07 31.13
N PHE A 238 -14.74 6.69 30.02
CA PHE A 238 -13.36 7.15 29.85
C PHE A 238 -13.07 8.52 30.48
N SER A 239 -14.06 9.43 30.54
CA SER A 239 -13.91 10.75 31.15
C SER A 239 -13.94 10.73 32.68
N ALA A 240 -14.71 9.83 33.31
CA ALA A 240 -14.67 9.60 34.76
C ALA A 240 -13.29 9.09 35.23
N LYS A 241 -12.55 8.41 34.34
CA LYS A 241 -11.17 7.95 34.58
C LYS A 241 -10.12 9.07 34.43
N ALA A 242 -10.47 10.17 33.77
CA ALA A 242 -9.58 11.32 33.54
C ALA A 242 -9.71 12.43 34.61
N GLN A 243 -10.75 12.39 35.45
CA GLN A 243 -11.00 13.39 36.50
C GLN A 243 -10.41 13.05 37.87
N GLU A 244 -9.82 11.86 38.06
CA GLU A 244 -9.00 11.59 39.23
C GLU A 244 -7.55 12.02 38.94
N LEU A 245 -7.26 13.32 39.02
CA LEU A 245 -5.93 13.78 39.43
C LEU A 245 -5.89 13.76 40.97
N PRO A 246 -5.03 12.94 41.58
CA PRO A 246 -4.47 13.28 42.88
C PRO A 246 -3.00 13.61 42.70
N SER A 247 -2.69 14.89 42.91
CA SER A 247 -1.38 15.33 43.34
C SER A 247 -0.81 14.39 44.41
N GLN A 248 0.32 13.77 44.07
CA GLN A 248 1.37 13.21 44.92
C GLN A 248 0.97 12.61 46.29
N LYS A 249 1.27 11.31 46.42
CA LYS A 249 1.39 10.51 47.66
C LYS A 249 0.08 10.01 48.27
N ALA A 250 -0.42 8.88 47.77
CA ALA A 250 -1.11 7.90 48.62
C ALA A 250 -0.95 6.49 48.05
N LYS A 251 -0.17 5.67 48.76
CA LYS A 251 -0.08 4.22 48.61
C LYS A 251 -1.48 3.57 48.64
N ALA A 252 -1.67 2.58 47.77
CA ALA A 252 -2.70 1.54 47.83
C ALA A 252 -4.13 2.01 48.19
N ARG A 253 -4.91 2.41 47.18
CA ARG A 253 -6.37 2.51 47.34
C ARG A 253 -7.09 1.87 46.16
N SER A 254 -7.92 0.88 46.53
CA SER A 254 -8.91 0.16 45.75
C SER A 254 -9.56 0.99 44.63
N ALA A 255 -9.70 0.37 43.45
CA ALA A 255 -10.50 0.89 42.34
C ALA A 255 -11.84 1.43 42.86
N SER A 256 -12.21 2.64 42.46
CA SER A 256 -13.47 3.25 42.89
C SER A 256 -14.66 2.34 42.49
N PRO A 257 -15.70 2.18 43.34
CA PRO A 257 -16.80 1.23 43.10
C PRO A 257 -17.52 1.43 41.76
N GLN A 258 -17.49 2.65 41.23
CA GLN A 258 -18.08 3.00 39.94
C GLN A 258 -17.28 2.42 38.76
N VAL A 259 -15.94 2.37 38.85
CA VAL A 259 -15.06 1.80 37.83
C VAL A 259 -15.24 0.29 37.75
N ALA A 260 -15.23 -0.41 38.90
CA ALA A 260 -15.46 -1.86 38.95
C ALA A 260 -16.85 -2.26 38.42
N MET A 261 -17.88 -1.46 38.73
CA MET A 261 -19.24 -1.71 38.23
C MET A 261 -19.35 -1.50 36.71
N ALA A 262 -18.68 -0.49 36.17
CA ALA A 262 -18.66 -0.24 34.73
C ALA A 262 -17.87 -1.31 33.96
N GLU A 263 -16.74 -1.78 34.50
CA GLU A 263 -15.96 -2.88 33.93
C GLU A 263 -16.77 -4.17 33.87
N LYS A 264 -17.47 -4.51 34.97
CA LYS A 264 -18.39 -5.65 34.99
C LYS A 264 -19.49 -5.55 33.93
N LEU A 265 -20.06 -4.35 33.73
CA LEU A 265 -21.10 -4.14 32.71
C LEU A 265 -20.56 -4.27 31.29
N MET A 266 -19.34 -3.83 31.02
CA MET A 266 -18.69 -4.04 29.72
C MET A 266 -18.36 -5.51 29.48
N ARG A 267 -17.90 -6.25 30.50
CA ARG A 267 -17.67 -7.70 30.41
C ARG A 267 -18.97 -8.41 30.05
N ASP A 268 -20.04 -8.13 30.79
CA ASP A 268 -21.38 -8.69 30.55
C ASP A 268 -21.91 -8.35 29.14
N LEU A 269 -21.49 -7.22 28.55
CA LEU A 269 -21.86 -6.81 27.19
C LEU A 269 -21.04 -7.52 26.11
N LEU A 270 -19.72 -7.57 26.26
CA LEU A 270 -18.79 -8.01 25.22
C LEU A 270 -18.59 -9.52 25.20
N SER A 271 -18.53 -10.18 26.37
CA SER A 271 -18.35 -11.63 26.50
C SER A 271 -19.29 -12.47 25.61
N PRO A 272 -20.61 -12.16 25.53
CA PRO A 272 -21.50 -12.95 24.66
C PRO A 272 -21.32 -12.70 23.17
N LEU A 273 -20.64 -11.63 22.75
CA LEU A 273 -20.56 -11.19 21.36
C LEU A 273 -19.14 -11.25 20.79
N LEU A 274 -18.11 -11.32 21.63
CA LEU A 274 -16.70 -11.28 21.24
C LEU A 274 -15.93 -12.39 21.94
N LEU A 275 -15.41 -13.33 21.16
CA LEU A 275 -14.43 -14.31 21.64
C LEU A 275 -13.03 -13.83 21.29
N LEU A 276 -12.19 -13.61 22.30
CA LEU A 276 -10.86 -13.04 22.13
C LEU A 276 -9.84 -13.86 22.91
N ARG A 277 -9.00 -14.63 22.21
CA ARG A 277 -7.89 -15.44 22.78
C ARG A 277 -6.55 -15.05 22.17
N THR A 278 -5.50 -15.00 22.98
CA THR A 278 -4.12 -14.73 22.55
C THR A 278 -3.39 -16.05 22.39
N VAL A 279 -2.24 -15.98 21.71
CA VAL A 279 -1.29 -17.10 21.67
C VAL A 279 -0.94 -17.57 23.08
N GLN A 280 -0.71 -16.65 24.01
CA GLN A 280 -0.39 -16.97 25.40
C GLN A 280 -1.49 -17.75 26.12
N ASP A 281 -2.77 -17.40 25.90
CA ASP A 281 -3.89 -18.13 26.52
C ASP A 281 -3.97 -19.59 26.03
N VAL A 282 -3.48 -19.83 24.81
CA VAL A 282 -3.56 -21.11 24.10
C VAL A 282 -2.28 -21.94 24.30
N ASN A 283 -1.20 -21.34 24.82
CA ASN A 283 0.11 -21.98 24.99
C ASN A 283 0.08 -23.28 25.80
N SER A 284 -0.91 -23.45 26.69
CA SER A 284 -1.13 -24.69 27.45
C SER A 284 -1.55 -25.88 26.57
N SER A 285 -2.18 -25.62 25.43
CA SER A 285 -2.69 -26.61 24.46
C SER A 285 -1.86 -26.70 23.18
N PHE A 286 -0.99 -25.71 22.92
CA PHE A 286 -0.22 -25.60 21.69
C PHE A 286 1.13 -24.90 21.94
N SER A 287 2.24 -25.53 21.56
CA SER A 287 3.57 -24.91 21.68
C SER A 287 3.96 -24.23 20.38
N LEU A 288 3.81 -22.90 20.31
CA LEU A 288 4.56 -22.10 19.33
C LEU A 288 6.02 -21.98 19.79
N PRO A 289 6.98 -22.00 18.86
CA PRO A 289 8.36 -21.63 19.18
C PRO A 289 8.41 -20.23 19.83
N PRO A 290 9.38 -19.97 20.73
CA PRO A 290 9.48 -18.67 21.37
C PRO A 290 9.70 -17.55 20.34
N MET A 291 9.07 -16.41 20.58
CA MET A 291 9.28 -15.17 19.85
C MET A 291 10.11 -14.23 20.71
N SER A 292 11.20 -13.69 20.14
CA SER A 292 12.00 -12.63 20.75
C SER A 292 11.83 -11.35 19.94
N GLU A 293 11.69 -10.21 20.62
CA GLU A 293 11.60 -8.89 20.00
C GLU A 293 12.70 -8.00 20.57
N ILE A 294 13.47 -7.35 19.68
CA ILE A 294 14.51 -6.39 20.04
C ILE A 294 14.36 -5.11 19.22
N VAL A 295 14.54 -3.97 19.90
CA VAL A 295 14.63 -2.65 19.27
C VAL A 295 16.11 -2.29 19.13
N VAL A 296 16.55 -2.01 17.91
CA VAL A 296 17.92 -1.61 17.61
C VAL A 296 17.91 -0.13 17.25
N HIS A 297 18.57 0.65 18.09
CA HIS A 297 18.77 2.08 17.84
C HIS A 297 19.85 2.28 16.79
N THR A 298 19.51 2.95 15.69
CA THR A 298 20.43 3.22 14.59
C THR A 298 20.90 4.68 14.62
N PRO A 299 22.21 4.96 14.50
CA PRO A 299 22.70 6.32 14.37
C PRO A 299 22.32 6.92 12.99
N MET A 300 22.41 8.24 12.84
CA MET A 300 22.28 8.88 11.52
C MET A 300 23.63 9.10 10.86
N SER A 301 23.69 8.90 9.54
CA SER A 301 24.86 9.30 8.76
C SER A 301 25.02 10.84 8.75
N PRO A 302 26.23 11.37 8.48
CA PRO A 302 26.43 12.82 8.34
C PRO A 302 25.48 13.45 7.31
N MET A 303 25.27 12.76 6.18
CA MET A 303 24.36 13.20 5.12
C MET A 303 22.90 13.19 5.60
N GLN A 304 22.45 12.15 6.30
CA GLN A 304 21.09 12.11 6.87
C GLN A 304 20.84 13.27 7.82
N ARG A 305 21.83 13.56 8.68
CA ARG A 305 21.77 14.65 9.66
C ARG A 305 21.65 16.01 8.98
N GLU A 306 22.41 16.26 7.91
CA GLU A 306 22.34 17.50 7.13
C GLU A 306 20.94 17.70 6.50
N TYR A 307 20.40 16.67 5.83
CA TYR A 307 19.06 16.73 5.25
C TYR A 307 17.98 16.90 6.33
N TYR A 308 18.11 16.23 7.47
CA TYR A 308 17.17 16.36 8.58
C TYR A 308 17.15 17.80 9.12
N LYS A 309 18.34 18.38 9.39
CA LYS A 309 18.48 19.79 9.80
C LYS A 309 17.88 20.75 8.78
N GLU A 310 18.16 20.52 7.49
CA GLU A 310 17.64 21.36 6.40
C GLU A 310 16.10 21.33 6.31
N ILE A 311 15.49 20.15 6.47
CA ILE A 311 14.02 20.00 6.44
C ILE A 311 13.37 20.75 7.61
N VAL A 312 13.95 20.66 8.80
CA VAL A 312 13.47 21.40 9.98
C VAL A 312 13.62 22.91 9.75
N ALA A 313 14.79 23.37 9.31
CA ALA A 313 15.07 24.80 9.08
C ALA A 313 14.20 25.42 7.99
N ARG A 314 13.97 24.73 6.86
CA ARG A 314 13.12 25.21 5.75
C ARG A 314 11.66 25.40 6.14
N ASN A 315 11.18 24.64 7.13
CA ASN A 315 9.81 24.71 7.62
C ASN A 315 9.66 25.49 8.93
N SER A 316 10.71 26.21 9.34
CA SER A 316 10.75 27.14 10.48
C SER A 316 9.49 28.00 10.63
N ASN A 317 9.09 28.69 9.57
CA ASN A 317 7.92 29.58 9.58
C ASN A 317 6.63 28.82 9.90
N VAL A 318 6.50 27.59 9.40
CA VAL A 318 5.33 26.74 9.68
C VAL A 318 5.36 26.28 11.13
N ILE A 319 6.51 25.79 11.61
CA ILE A 319 6.65 25.29 12.98
C ILE A 319 6.38 26.42 13.99
N ASN A 320 6.90 27.63 13.74
CA ASN A 320 6.65 28.81 14.56
C ASN A 320 5.20 29.32 14.45
N SER A 321 4.56 29.21 13.28
CA SER A 321 3.16 29.62 13.10
C SER A 321 2.14 28.72 13.82
N VAL A 322 2.49 27.47 14.10
CA VAL A 322 1.63 26.52 14.83
C VAL A 322 1.45 26.93 16.29
N ALA A 323 2.45 27.59 16.89
CA ALA A 323 2.35 28.14 18.23
C ALA A 323 1.31 29.29 18.33
N VAL A 324 0.89 29.87 17.20
CA VAL A 324 0.05 31.09 17.16
C VAL A 324 -1.32 30.87 16.51
N ASN A 325 -1.51 29.97 15.54
CA ASN A 325 -2.76 29.89 14.75
C ASN A 325 -3.33 28.49 14.48
N GLN A 326 -4.67 28.40 14.42
CA GLN A 326 -5.43 27.14 14.36
C GLN A 326 -5.37 26.37 13.02
N GLY A 327 -4.91 26.97 11.92
CA GLY A 327 -4.88 26.35 10.57
C GLY A 327 -3.65 25.49 10.23
N ALA A 328 -2.63 25.43 11.09
CA ALA A 328 -1.31 24.91 10.72
C ALA A 328 -1.13 23.37 10.85
N ARG A 329 -2.14 22.63 11.34
CA ARG A 329 -2.08 21.16 11.51
C ARG A 329 -1.80 20.41 10.19
N ILE A 330 -2.35 20.90 9.08
CA ILE A 330 -2.17 20.33 7.74
C ILE A 330 -0.71 20.48 7.27
N SER A 331 -0.03 21.56 7.68
CA SER A 331 1.34 21.84 7.24
C SER A 331 2.38 21.00 8.00
N LEU A 332 2.19 20.75 9.30
CA LEU A 332 3.05 19.85 10.08
C LEU A 332 2.96 18.38 9.61
N LEU A 333 1.76 17.93 9.25
CA LEU A 333 1.54 16.60 8.67
C LEU A 333 2.29 16.38 7.36
N ASN A 334 2.64 17.45 6.63
CA ASN A 334 3.45 17.37 5.42
C ASN A 334 4.96 17.26 5.72
N ILE A 335 5.43 17.71 6.90
CA ILE A 335 6.85 17.67 7.29
C ILE A 335 7.25 16.28 7.76
N LEU A 336 6.38 15.61 8.54
CA LEU A 336 6.65 14.29 9.11
C LEU A 336 7.08 13.24 8.06
N PRO A 337 6.42 13.11 6.88
CA PRO A 337 6.89 12.22 5.83
C PRO A 337 8.30 12.52 5.34
N HIS A 338 8.70 13.79 5.27
CA HIS A 338 10.05 14.18 4.86
C HIS A 338 11.09 13.84 5.93
N LEU A 339 10.80 14.08 7.22
CA LEU A 339 11.69 13.67 8.31
C LEU A 339 11.89 12.15 8.33
N ARG A 340 10.81 11.37 8.16
CA ARG A 340 10.90 9.91 8.02
C ARG A 340 11.73 9.46 6.82
N LYS A 341 11.62 10.14 5.67
CA LYS A 341 12.48 9.86 4.51
C LYS A 341 13.96 10.09 4.84
N ALA A 342 14.29 11.17 5.56
CA ALA A 342 15.66 11.42 6.00
C ALA A 342 16.19 10.33 6.95
N CYS A 343 15.36 9.86 7.89
CA CYS A 343 15.71 8.73 8.78
C CYS A 343 15.92 7.42 8.01
N ASN A 344 15.17 7.17 6.94
CA ASN A 344 15.34 5.96 6.10
C ASN A 344 16.60 6.04 5.22
N HIS A 345 16.66 6.99 4.29
CA HIS A 345 17.79 7.12 3.36
C HIS A 345 17.85 8.49 2.66
N PRO A 346 19.02 9.15 2.55
CA PRO A 346 19.15 10.44 1.87
C PRO A 346 18.75 10.41 0.38
N TYR A 347 19.04 9.32 -0.33
CA TYR A 347 18.73 9.18 -1.77
C TYR A 347 17.23 9.13 -2.09
N LEU A 348 16.36 9.10 -1.09
CA LEU A 348 14.93 9.36 -1.28
C LEU A 348 14.64 10.81 -1.69
N PHE A 349 15.60 11.72 -1.53
CA PHE A 349 15.52 13.10 -2.00
C PHE A 349 16.15 13.26 -3.39
N PRO A 350 15.43 13.88 -4.36
CA PRO A 350 15.97 14.10 -5.70
C PRO A 350 17.26 14.94 -5.66
N GLY A 351 18.31 14.44 -6.32
CA GLY A 351 19.61 15.12 -6.40
C GLY A 351 20.53 14.93 -5.19
N ALA A 352 20.14 14.08 -4.23
CA ALA A 352 21.00 13.68 -3.13
C ALA A 352 22.05 12.63 -3.57
N GLU A 353 21.64 11.69 -4.42
CA GLU A 353 22.52 10.65 -4.92
C GLU A 353 23.55 11.20 -5.92
N PRO A 354 24.85 10.87 -5.77
CA PRO A 354 25.89 11.35 -6.68
C PRO A 354 25.72 10.71 -8.07
N GLU A 355 25.77 11.51 -9.12
CA GLU A 355 25.82 10.99 -10.50
C GLU A 355 27.26 10.56 -10.84
N PRO A 356 27.49 9.40 -11.49
CA PRO A 356 26.49 8.47 -12.05
C PRO A 356 25.86 7.55 -10.98
N PHE A 357 24.55 7.27 -11.12
CA PHE A 357 23.84 6.30 -10.28
C PHE A 357 24.40 4.89 -10.53
N CYS A 358 25.11 4.36 -9.55
CA CYS A 358 25.74 3.05 -9.61
C CYS A 358 25.61 2.34 -8.27
N GLU A 359 25.34 1.03 -8.27
CA GLU A 359 25.34 0.21 -7.06
C GLU A 359 26.74 0.20 -6.43
N GLY A 360 26.85 0.50 -5.13
CA GLY A 360 28.14 0.58 -4.46
C GLY A 360 28.05 0.88 -2.97
N SER A 361 29.20 0.91 -2.30
CA SER A 361 29.29 1.08 -0.83
C SER A 361 28.66 2.37 -0.29
N HIS A 362 28.58 3.41 -1.12
CA HIS A 362 27.88 4.65 -0.80
C HIS A 362 26.39 4.47 -0.41
N LEU A 363 25.74 3.36 -0.77
CA LEU A 363 24.36 3.06 -0.37
C LEU A 363 24.28 2.84 1.14
N TYR A 364 25.09 1.94 1.71
CA TYR A 364 25.02 1.65 3.14
C TYR A 364 25.77 2.67 4.00
N VAL A 365 26.81 3.32 3.48
CA VAL A 365 27.57 4.35 4.25
C VAL A 365 26.72 5.60 4.50
N ASN A 366 25.82 5.94 3.56
CA ASN A 366 25.00 7.15 3.67
C ASN A 366 23.69 6.94 4.44
N SER A 367 23.39 5.73 4.92
CA SER A 367 22.23 5.47 5.78
C SER A 367 22.61 4.60 6.96
N GLY A 368 22.36 5.10 8.18
CA GLY A 368 22.62 4.33 9.39
C GLY A 368 21.81 3.03 9.49
N LYS A 369 20.59 3.00 8.92
CA LYS A 369 19.80 1.76 8.88
C LYS A 369 20.39 0.71 7.94
N LEU A 370 20.81 1.12 6.74
CA LEU A 370 21.49 0.21 5.82
C LEU A 370 22.86 -0.22 6.35
N PHE A 371 23.56 0.66 7.07
CA PHE A 371 24.82 0.33 7.73
C PHE A 371 24.65 -0.79 8.76
N VAL A 372 23.60 -0.73 9.58
CA VAL A 372 23.26 -1.80 10.53
C VAL A 372 22.83 -3.08 9.80
N LEU A 373 22.00 -2.97 8.76
CA LEU A 373 21.60 -4.11 7.94
C LEU A 373 22.80 -4.80 7.26
N HIS A 374 23.80 -4.03 6.83
CA HIS A 374 25.03 -4.54 6.22
C HIS A 374 25.88 -5.36 7.20
N GLN A 375 25.75 -5.12 8.51
CA GLN A 375 26.41 -5.95 9.52
C GLN A 375 25.58 -7.18 9.91
N LEU A 376 24.24 -7.08 9.90
CA LEU A 376 23.35 -8.16 10.34
C LEU A 376 23.10 -9.22 9.26
N LEU A 377 22.82 -8.81 8.01
CA LEU A 377 22.38 -9.72 6.94
C LEU A 377 23.44 -10.78 6.56
N PRO A 378 24.75 -10.46 6.44
CA PRO A 378 25.75 -11.49 6.16
C PRO A 378 25.83 -12.57 7.24
N ARG A 379 25.70 -12.20 8.52
CA ARG A 379 25.70 -13.16 9.65
C ARG A 379 24.47 -14.04 9.62
N LEU A 380 23.29 -13.44 9.42
CA LEU A 380 22.04 -14.18 9.26
C LEU A 380 22.08 -15.18 8.09
N ARG A 381 22.75 -14.83 6.97
CA ARG A 381 22.95 -15.75 5.84
C ARG A 381 23.91 -16.88 6.20
N ALA A 382 25.01 -16.59 6.90
CA ALA A 382 25.97 -17.59 7.33
C ALA A 382 25.34 -18.63 8.26
N ASP A 383 24.41 -18.20 9.12
CA ASP A 383 23.65 -19.06 10.02
C ASP A 383 22.47 -19.79 9.34
N GLY A 384 22.20 -19.51 8.06
CA GLY A 384 21.14 -20.15 7.28
C GLY A 384 19.72 -19.69 7.65
N HIS A 385 19.57 -18.47 8.17
CA HIS A 385 18.29 -17.86 8.49
C HIS A 385 17.60 -17.28 7.25
N CYS A 386 16.27 -17.14 7.29
CA CYS A 386 15.45 -16.56 6.23
C CYS A 386 14.76 -15.31 6.76
N VAL A 387 14.93 -14.19 6.05
CA VAL A 387 14.58 -12.85 6.57
C VAL A 387 13.37 -12.25 5.84
N LEU A 388 12.35 -11.83 6.58
CA LEU A 388 11.32 -10.91 6.08
C LEU A 388 11.70 -9.48 6.40
N LEU A 389 11.82 -8.63 5.40
CA LEU A 389 12.15 -7.23 5.58
C LEU A 389 10.96 -6.37 5.19
N PHE A 390 10.43 -5.64 6.18
CA PHE A 390 9.27 -4.78 6.02
C PHE A 390 9.66 -3.31 5.95
N SER A 391 9.03 -2.58 5.03
CA SER A 391 9.06 -1.11 5.05
C SER A 391 7.72 -0.45 4.67
N GLN A 392 7.42 0.72 5.23
CA GLN A 392 6.31 1.56 4.78
C GLN A 392 6.58 2.19 3.40
N SER A 393 7.83 2.56 3.12
CA SER A 393 8.20 3.31 1.92
C SER A 393 8.59 2.39 0.77
N THR A 394 7.80 2.36 -0.31
CA THR A 394 8.14 1.59 -1.51
C THR A 394 9.40 2.09 -2.20
N GLN A 395 9.68 3.39 -2.12
CA GLN A 395 10.92 3.99 -2.66
C GLN A 395 12.15 3.51 -1.90
N PHE A 396 12.00 3.20 -0.61
CA PHE A 396 13.09 2.68 0.18
C PHE A 396 13.29 1.18 -0.06
N LEU A 397 12.21 0.45 -0.35
CA LEU A 397 12.32 -0.92 -0.89
C LEU A 397 13.11 -0.96 -2.21
N ASP A 398 12.99 0.07 -3.07
CA ASP A 398 13.81 0.17 -4.28
C ASP A 398 15.31 0.24 -3.93
N ILE A 399 15.70 1.12 -3.00
CA ILE A 399 17.10 1.24 -2.53
C ILE A 399 17.60 -0.05 -1.86
N LEU A 400 16.74 -0.72 -1.11
CA LEU A 400 17.06 -2.02 -0.51
C LEU A 400 17.29 -3.10 -1.58
N GLN A 401 16.58 -3.07 -2.70
CA GLN A 401 16.84 -3.99 -3.81
C GLN A 401 18.21 -3.75 -4.44
N ASP A 402 18.57 -2.49 -4.67
CA ASP A 402 19.88 -2.13 -5.22
C ASP A 402 21.00 -2.59 -4.27
N TYR A 403 20.81 -2.41 -2.95
CA TYR A 403 21.72 -2.90 -1.93
C TYR A 403 21.83 -4.44 -1.89
N LEU A 404 20.72 -5.17 -1.94
CA LEU A 404 20.75 -6.64 -1.94
C LEU A 404 21.38 -7.20 -3.23
N THR A 405 21.19 -6.51 -4.36
CA THR A 405 21.82 -6.84 -5.64
C THR A 405 23.34 -6.65 -5.57
N TYR A 406 23.78 -5.52 -4.99
CA TYR A 406 25.20 -5.24 -4.76
C TYR A 406 25.90 -6.31 -3.91
N GLU A 407 25.27 -6.77 -2.83
CA GLU A 407 25.79 -7.83 -1.95
C GLU A 407 25.62 -9.25 -2.51
N GLY A 408 24.88 -9.41 -3.62
CA GLY A 408 24.60 -10.73 -4.20
C GLY A 408 23.69 -11.60 -3.33
N PHE A 409 22.74 -11.00 -2.61
CA PHE A 409 21.69 -11.72 -1.88
C PHE A 409 20.49 -11.99 -2.78
N ALA A 410 20.06 -13.24 -2.86
CA ALA A 410 18.83 -13.59 -3.58
C ALA A 410 17.60 -13.11 -2.80
N TYR A 411 16.72 -12.36 -3.45
CA TYR A 411 15.53 -11.79 -2.83
C TYR A 411 14.29 -11.90 -3.71
N GLU A 412 13.13 -11.81 -3.08
CA GLU A 412 11.82 -11.63 -3.73
C GLU A 412 11.14 -10.38 -3.16
N ARG A 413 10.24 -9.75 -3.91
CA ARG A 413 9.55 -8.51 -3.48
C ARG A 413 8.05 -8.58 -3.69
N VAL A 414 7.30 -8.14 -2.68
CA VAL A 414 5.85 -7.90 -2.77
C VAL A 414 5.49 -6.52 -2.25
N ASP A 415 4.91 -5.69 -3.12
CA ASP A 415 4.29 -4.42 -2.74
C ASP A 415 2.88 -4.25 -3.30
N GLY A 416 2.25 -3.11 -3.02
CA GLY A 416 0.88 -2.80 -3.43
C GLY A 416 0.70 -2.60 -4.94
N SER A 417 1.79 -2.48 -5.72
CA SER A 417 1.75 -2.29 -7.17
C SER A 417 1.72 -3.60 -7.96
N ILE A 418 2.13 -4.72 -7.33
CA ILE A 418 2.21 -6.04 -7.96
C ILE A 418 0.81 -6.65 -8.14
N ARG A 419 0.53 -7.18 -9.34
CA ARG A 419 -0.75 -7.84 -9.68
C ARG A 419 -0.92 -9.15 -8.90
N GLY A 420 -2.17 -9.59 -8.71
CA GLY A 420 -2.49 -10.79 -7.90
C GLY A 420 -1.77 -12.07 -8.35
N LYS A 421 -1.67 -12.32 -9.67
CA LYS A 421 -0.99 -13.52 -10.22
C LYS A 421 0.52 -13.50 -9.95
N GLU A 422 1.20 -12.38 -10.20
CA GLU A 422 2.64 -12.20 -9.93
C GLU A 422 2.95 -12.29 -8.44
N ARG A 423 2.09 -11.68 -7.60
CA ARG A 423 2.20 -11.77 -6.14
C ARG A 423 2.17 -13.22 -5.67
N TRP A 424 1.25 -14.02 -6.20
CA TRP A 424 1.14 -15.44 -5.85
C TRP A 424 2.38 -16.23 -6.28
N GLN A 425 2.91 -15.97 -7.48
CA GLN A 425 4.15 -16.60 -7.95
C GLN A 425 5.36 -16.25 -7.06
N ALA A 426 5.50 -15.00 -6.63
CA ALA A 426 6.57 -14.59 -5.72
C ALA A 426 6.50 -15.31 -4.36
N ILE A 427 5.29 -15.46 -3.81
CA ILE A 427 5.05 -16.19 -2.56
C ILE A 427 5.40 -17.68 -2.74
N GLU A 428 4.98 -18.28 -3.85
CA GLU A 428 5.23 -19.69 -4.12
C GLU A 428 6.73 -19.97 -4.31
N ARG A 429 7.45 -19.07 -5.00
CA ARG A 429 8.91 -19.13 -5.10
C ARG A 429 9.58 -19.01 -3.74
N PHE A 430 9.12 -18.10 -2.89
CA PHE A 430 9.68 -17.97 -1.54
C PHE A 430 9.46 -19.23 -0.68
N ARG A 431 8.31 -19.89 -0.83
CA ARG A 431 8.04 -21.17 -0.15
C ARG A 431 8.95 -22.28 -0.67
N SER A 432 9.03 -22.43 -1.99
CA SER A 432 9.64 -23.58 -2.66
C SER A 432 11.15 -23.46 -2.89
N SER A 433 11.69 -22.26 -3.12
CA SER A 433 13.09 -22.06 -3.55
C SER A 433 14.04 -21.90 -2.36
N PRO A 434 14.95 -22.84 -2.06
CA PRO A 434 15.89 -22.74 -0.94
C PRO A 434 16.84 -21.54 -1.05
N ASP A 435 17.05 -21.03 -2.27
CA ASP A 435 18.03 -19.97 -2.56
C ASP A 435 17.57 -18.58 -2.10
N THR A 436 16.26 -18.33 -1.97
CA THR A 436 15.74 -17.01 -1.57
C THR A 436 16.01 -16.75 -0.10
N PHE A 437 16.89 -15.77 0.18
CA PHE A 437 17.31 -15.38 1.52
C PHE A 437 16.42 -14.29 2.12
N VAL A 438 16.11 -13.24 1.34
CA VAL A 438 15.34 -12.07 1.81
C VAL A 438 14.02 -11.96 1.06
N PHE A 439 12.93 -11.67 1.78
CA PHE A 439 11.64 -11.32 1.19
C PHE A 439 11.27 -9.89 1.57
N LEU A 440 11.30 -8.99 0.59
CA LEU A 440 10.98 -7.57 0.75
C LEU A 440 9.46 -7.37 0.68
N MET A 441 8.86 -6.78 1.71
CA MET A 441 7.44 -6.44 1.69
C MET A 441 7.16 -5.03 2.15
N SER A 442 6.13 -4.41 1.57
CA SER A 442 5.58 -3.22 2.21
C SER A 442 4.72 -3.62 3.41
N THR A 443 4.80 -2.88 4.53
CA THR A 443 4.01 -3.21 5.74
C THR A 443 2.51 -3.32 5.44
N ARG A 444 2.01 -2.45 4.55
CA ARG A 444 0.60 -2.50 4.09
C ARG A 444 0.28 -3.70 3.21
N ALA A 445 1.18 -4.11 2.31
CA ALA A 445 0.96 -5.30 1.48
C ALA A 445 1.10 -6.58 2.32
N GLY A 446 2.02 -6.61 3.27
CA GLY A 446 2.27 -7.70 4.20
C GLY A 446 1.19 -7.86 5.28
N GLY A 447 0.45 -6.79 5.61
CA GLY A 447 -0.71 -6.85 6.50
C GLY A 447 -1.84 -7.74 5.96
N VAL A 448 -1.87 -8.01 4.65
CA VAL A 448 -2.97 -8.73 4.01
C VAL A 448 -2.64 -10.21 3.79
N GLY A 449 -2.93 -11.06 4.79
CA GLY A 449 -3.38 -12.43 4.51
C GLY A 449 -2.39 -13.49 3.98
N LEU A 450 -1.09 -13.19 3.91
CA LEU A 450 -0.10 -14.13 3.38
C LEU A 450 0.32 -15.19 4.42
N ASN A 451 0.79 -16.34 3.97
CA ASN A 451 1.43 -17.37 4.82
C ASN A 451 2.92 -17.50 4.43
N LEU A 452 3.81 -17.08 5.33
CA LEU A 452 5.26 -16.96 5.16
C LEU A 452 6.04 -17.67 6.29
N GLN A 453 5.53 -18.82 6.75
CA GLN A 453 6.11 -19.63 7.85
C GLN A 453 7.59 -20.01 7.67
N ARG A 454 8.12 -19.99 6.44
CA ARG A 454 9.52 -20.34 6.20
C ARG A 454 10.50 -19.35 6.85
N ALA A 455 10.10 -18.09 6.97
CA ALA A 455 10.95 -17.09 7.59
C ALA A 455 10.99 -17.24 9.11
N ASP A 456 12.16 -17.00 9.68
CA ASP A 456 12.40 -17.06 11.12
C ASP A 456 12.91 -15.72 11.69
N THR A 457 13.43 -14.83 10.84
CA THR A 457 13.80 -13.47 11.25
C THR A 457 12.91 -12.45 10.54
N VAL A 458 12.37 -11.49 11.31
CA VAL A 458 11.56 -10.39 10.80
C VAL A 458 12.25 -9.07 11.14
N ILE A 459 12.58 -8.28 10.13
CA ILE A 459 13.21 -6.96 10.32
C ILE A 459 12.23 -5.86 9.88
N MET A 460 11.85 -5.01 10.82
CA MET A 460 11.05 -3.81 10.57
C MET A 460 12.02 -2.63 10.41
N VAL A 461 12.20 -2.14 9.19
CA VAL A 461 13.14 -1.04 8.94
C VAL A 461 12.54 0.32 9.27
N ASP A 462 11.21 0.46 9.13
CA ASP A 462 10.47 1.61 9.62
C ASP A 462 9.10 1.22 10.18
N SER A 463 8.74 1.79 11.33
CA SER A 463 7.53 1.44 12.08
C SER A 463 6.29 2.21 11.61
N ASP A 464 5.13 1.55 11.59
CA ASP A 464 3.85 2.23 11.33
C ASP A 464 3.45 3.12 12.53
N PHE A 465 2.64 4.15 12.28
CA PHE A 465 1.92 4.86 13.35
C PHE A 465 0.86 3.99 14.02
N ASN A 466 0.39 2.96 13.32
CA ASN A 466 -0.52 1.95 13.83
C ASN A 466 0.24 0.67 14.21
N PRO A 467 0.50 0.39 15.50
CA PRO A 467 1.25 -0.80 15.94
C PRO A 467 0.64 -2.11 15.45
N GLN A 468 -0.66 -2.11 15.19
CA GLN A 468 -1.37 -3.30 14.72
C GLN A 468 -0.97 -3.73 13.30
N ALA A 469 -0.56 -2.78 12.45
CA ALA A 469 -0.04 -3.13 11.13
C ALA A 469 1.29 -3.90 11.25
N ASP A 470 2.13 -3.51 12.21
CA ASP A 470 3.40 -4.18 12.49
C ASP A 470 3.18 -5.56 13.12
N LEU A 471 2.24 -5.69 14.07
CA LEU A 471 1.83 -7.00 14.61
C LEU A 471 1.25 -7.92 13.52
N GLN A 472 0.45 -7.36 12.61
CA GLN A 472 -0.09 -8.09 11.46
C GLN A 472 0.99 -8.60 10.50
N ALA A 473 2.07 -7.82 10.35
CA ALA A 473 3.25 -8.18 9.57
C ALA A 473 4.05 -9.31 10.24
N VAL A 474 4.33 -9.21 11.54
CA VAL A 474 5.02 -10.28 12.31
C VAL A 474 4.23 -11.59 12.29
N ALA A 475 2.91 -11.51 12.45
CA ALA A 475 2.01 -12.67 12.42
C ALA A 475 1.95 -13.40 11.05
N ARG A 476 2.62 -12.89 10.00
CA ARG A 476 2.79 -13.60 8.72
C ARG A 476 3.80 -14.74 8.83
N ALA A 477 4.81 -14.58 9.68
CA ALA A 477 5.78 -15.60 10.02
C ALA A 477 5.39 -16.32 11.33
N TYR A 478 4.95 -15.57 12.35
CA TYR A 478 4.53 -16.13 13.65
C TYR A 478 3.10 -16.67 13.58
N ARG A 479 2.94 -17.90 13.11
CA ARG A 479 1.64 -18.55 12.89
C ARG A 479 1.73 -20.06 13.11
N LEU A 480 0.58 -20.69 13.41
CA LEU A 480 0.44 -22.17 13.46
C LEU A 480 1.15 -22.81 12.27
N GLY A 481 2.07 -23.76 12.52
CA GLY A 481 2.92 -24.38 11.49
C GLY A 481 4.35 -23.85 11.44
N GLN A 482 4.66 -22.79 12.20
CA GLN A 482 6.05 -22.37 12.42
C GLN A 482 6.78 -23.42 13.27
N THR A 483 7.98 -23.81 12.82
CA THR A 483 8.85 -24.78 13.49
C THR A 483 10.08 -24.12 14.12
N LYS A 484 10.50 -22.95 13.61
CA LYS A 484 11.68 -22.22 14.08
C LYS A 484 11.31 -21.10 15.06
N PRO A 485 12.17 -20.78 16.06
CA PRO A 485 11.98 -19.64 16.93
C PRO A 485 12.07 -18.34 16.13
N ILE A 486 11.14 -17.41 16.36
CA ILE A 486 11.07 -16.16 15.60
C ILE A 486 11.82 -15.06 16.33
N HIS A 487 12.59 -14.29 15.56
CA HIS A 487 13.30 -13.13 16.05
C HIS A 487 12.88 -11.87 15.29
N VAL A 488 12.33 -10.89 16.00
CA VAL A 488 11.82 -9.63 15.46
C VAL A 488 12.80 -8.50 15.81
N ILE A 489 13.37 -7.86 14.79
CA ILE A 489 14.30 -6.73 14.92
C ILE A 489 13.61 -5.47 14.43
N LYS A 490 13.43 -4.48 15.29
CA LYS A 490 12.87 -3.17 14.93
C LYS A 490 13.97 -2.12 14.88
N LEU A 491 14.23 -1.54 13.71
CA LEU A 491 15.22 -0.48 13.54
C LEU A 491 14.58 0.88 13.81
N VAL A 492 15.12 1.63 14.77
CA VAL A 492 14.62 2.95 15.17
C VAL A 492 15.76 3.95 15.17
N THR A 493 15.62 5.06 14.45
CA THR A 493 16.66 6.10 14.44
C THR A 493 16.62 6.89 15.74
N ALA A 494 17.70 6.86 16.52
CA ALA A 494 17.79 7.50 17.83
C ALA A 494 17.68 9.03 17.74
N HIS A 495 17.05 9.66 18.74
CA HIS A 495 16.87 11.13 18.83
C HIS A 495 16.15 11.76 17.62
N THR A 496 15.24 11.00 17.00
CA THR A 496 14.43 11.50 15.86
C THR A 496 12.95 11.28 16.09
N VAL A 497 12.14 11.81 15.16
CA VAL A 497 10.69 11.58 15.13
C VAL A 497 10.32 10.08 15.16
N GLU A 498 11.14 9.19 14.60
CA GLU A 498 10.83 7.75 14.59
C GLU A 498 10.74 7.14 15.98
N GLU A 499 11.58 7.58 16.91
CA GLU A 499 11.58 7.09 18.29
C GLU A 499 10.29 7.47 19.02
N ILE A 500 9.80 8.68 18.79
CA ILE A 500 8.55 9.15 19.39
C ILE A 500 7.36 8.44 18.77
N ILE A 501 7.39 8.20 17.45
CA ILE A 501 6.38 7.39 16.76
C ILE A 501 6.33 5.99 17.37
N TYR A 502 7.51 5.39 17.61
CA TYR A 502 7.62 4.08 18.25
C TYR A 502 7.05 4.08 19.68
N ARG A 503 7.43 5.04 20.53
CA ARG A 503 6.89 5.17 21.91
C ARG A 503 5.37 5.35 21.91
N ARG A 504 4.83 6.15 20.98
CA ARG A 504 3.37 6.31 20.82
C ARG A 504 2.68 5.03 20.36
N ALA A 505 3.31 4.29 19.44
CA ALA A 505 2.81 2.99 19.02
C ALA A 505 2.76 2.01 20.21
N LEU A 506 3.78 2.01 21.08
CA LEU A 506 3.79 1.20 22.30
C LEU A 506 2.68 1.61 23.28
N LYS A 507 2.46 2.92 23.49
CA LYS A 507 1.36 3.43 24.33
C LYS A 507 -0.01 3.01 23.80
N LYS A 508 -0.23 3.07 22.47
CA LYS A 508 -1.46 2.59 21.82
C LYS A 508 -1.63 1.09 21.97
N MET A 509 -0.55 0.32 21.85
CA MET A 509 -0.59 -1.13 22.06
C MET A 509 -1.02 -1.46 23.49
N ARG A 510 -0.43 -0.80 24.51
CA ARG A 510 -0.83 -0.94 25.91
C ARG A 510 -2.31 -0.60 26.13
N MET A 511 -2.84 0.41 25.44
CA MET A 511 -4.26 0.75 25.49
C MET A 511 -5.15 -0.37 24.90
N ALA A 512 -4.78 -0.92 23.75
CA ALA A 512 -5.50 -2.03 23.13
C ALA A 512 -5.45 -3.28 24.02
N ASP A 513 -4.30 -3.55 24.64
CA ASP A 513 -4.11 -4.64 25.59
C ASP A 513 -4.95 -4.46 26.85
N LYS A 514 -5.07 -3.22 27.36
CA LYS A 514 -5.97 -2.90 28.48
C LYS A 514 -7.43 -3.19 28.13
N ILE A 515 -7.92 -2.77 26.96
CA ILE A 515 -9.31 -3.06 26.55
C ILE A 515 -9.53 -4.56 26.35
N ARG A 516 -8.54 -5.26 25.78
CA ARG A 516 -8.53 -6.72 25.65
C ARG A 516 -8.56 -7.40 27.02
N ASN A 517 -7.82 -6.90 28.00
CA ASN A 517 -7.81 -7.41 29.37
C ASN A 517 -9.04 -6.96 30.16
N CYS A 518 -9.68 -5.83 29.86
CA CYS A 518 -11.02 -5.55 30.41
C CYS A 518 -12.06 -6.56 29.91
N ALA A 519 -11.84 -7.21 28.77
CA ALA A 519 -12.64 -8.35 28.33
C ALA A 519 -12.20 -9.70 28.96
N ARG A 520 -11.07 -9.76 29.69
CA ARG A 520 -10.47 -10.99 30.30
C ARG A 520 -10.08 -10.79 31.76
N ASP A 521 -10.69 -11.50 32.70
CA ASP A 521 -10.72 -11.21 34.16
C ASP A 521 -9.39 -10.88 34.89
N SER A 522 -8.77 -9.71 34.66
CA SER A 522 -7.56 -9.25 35.36
C SER A 522 -7.52 -7.73 35.58
N GLU A 523 -7.25 -7.34 36.82
CA GLU A 523 -7.09 -5.96 37.32
C GLU A 523 -5.63 -5.49 37.11
N ALA A 524 -5.41 -4.45 36.29
CA ALA A 524 -4.18 -3.65 36.32
C ALA A 524 -4.44 -2.27 35.69
N ALA A 525 -4.17 -1.21 36.45
CA ALA A 525 -4.45 0.17 36.09
C ALA A 525 -3.13 0.93 35.87
N ASP A 526 -3.04 1.66 34.77
CA ASP A 526 -2.07 2.75 34.57
C ASP A 526 -2.73 3.87 33.75
N GLU A 527 -2.32 5.10 34.01
CA GLU A 527 -2.94 6.34 33.54
C GLU A 527 -2.86 6.56 32.01
N VAL A 528 -3.79 7.36 31.48
CA VAL A 528 -3.87 7.74 30.05
C VAL A 528 -4.13 9.24 29.94
N ALA A 529 -3.23 9.95 29.25
CA ALA A 529 -3.47 11.28 28.71
C ALA A 529 -3.82 11.22 27.21
N ASP A 530 -4.81 12.02 26.81
CA ASP A 530 -5.29 12.27 25.44
C ASP A 530 -4.21 12.99 24.60
N ASP A 531 -3.85 12.43 23.45
CA ASP A 531 -2.65 12.80 22.66
C ASP A 531 -3.01 13.41 21.29
N GLY A 532 -4.25 13.84 21.11
CA GLY A 532 -4.74 14.47 19.88
C GLY A 532 -4.42 15.97 19.73
N SER A 533 -3.78 16.60 20.73
CA SER A 533 -3.55 18.04 20.79
C SER A 533 -2.44 18.52 19.83
N LYS A 534 -2.51 19.77 19.39
CA LYS A 534 -1.53 20.37 18.44
C LYS A 534 -0.14 20.54 19.07
N GLU A 535 -0.10 20.73 20.39
CA GLU A 535 1.12 20.83 21.20
C GLU A 535 1.94 19.55 21.12
N SER A 536 1.27 18.39 21.17
CA SER A 536 1.91 17.08 21.08
C SER A 536 2.68 16.85 19.77
N LEU A 537 2.21 17.36 18.61
CA LEU A 537 2.92 17.22 17.33
C LEU A 537 4.16 18.11 17.23
N LEU A 538 4.14 19.27 17.89
CA LEU A 538 5.27 20.20 17.93
C LEU A 538 6.37 19.64 18.85
N GLU A 539 5.98 19.07 19.98
CA GLU A 539 6.88 18.30 20.86
C GLU A 539 7.54 17.14 20.10
N MET A 540 6.85 16.47 19.16
CA MET A 540 7.48 15.42 18.34
C MET A 540 8.64 15.91 17.49
N ILE A 541 8.55 17.15 16.99
CA ILE A 541 9.54 17.71 16.07
C ILE A 541 10.71 18.31 16.86
N GLN A 542 10.44 18.83 18.05
CA GLN A 542 11.44 19.44 18.94
C GLN A 542 12.31 18.41 19.66
N PHE A 543 11.76 17.25 19.98
CA PHE A 543 12.46 16.20 20.72
C PHE A 543 13.80 15.79 20.08
N GLY A 544 14.85 15.77 20.89
CA GLY A 544 16.17 15.25 20.52
C GLY A 544 16.99 16.18 19.62
N LEU A 545 16.45 17.37 19.28
CA LEU A 545 17.12 18.32 18.40
C LEU A 545 18.42 18.86 19.05
N HIS A 546 18.42 19.11 20.36
CA HIS A 546 19.62 19.55 21.09
C HIS A 546 20.76 18.52 21.06
N LYS A 547 20.48 17.22 21.26
CA LYS A 547 21.50 16.16 21.20
C LYS A 547 22.04 15.98 19.78
N LEU A 548 21.16 16.02 18.79
CA LEU A 548 21.52 15.94 17.36
C LEU A 548 22.46 17.09 16.92
N LEU A 549 22.39 18.24 17.58
CA LEU A 549 23.19 19.43 17.28
C LEU A 549 24.40 19.64 18.20
N ALA A 550 24.42 19.04 19.39
CA ALA A 550 25.57 19.10 20.30
C ALA A 550 26.72 18.18 19.83
N ASP A 551 26.41 17.07 19.16
CA ASP A 551 27.37 16.01 18.82
C ASP A 551 28.09 16.21 17.46
N GLU A 552 28.40 17.44 17.05
CA GLU A 552 29.03 17.69 15.73
C GLU A 552 30.46 17.15 15.62
N GLU A 553 31.19 17.00 16.73
CA GLU A 553 32.61 16.59 16.73
C GLU A 553 32.83 15.08 16.94
N GLU A 554 31.95 14.37 17.65
CA GLU A 554 32.19 12.97 18.08
C GLU A 554 31.54 11.89 17.17
N GLN A 555 30.55 12.28 16.35
CA GLN A 555 29.74 11.37 15.49
C GLN A 555 29.97 11.55 13.98
N ALA A 556 31.12 12.09 13.56
CA ALA A 556 31.44 12.33 12.15
C ALA A 556 31.63 11.06 11.30
N LEU A 557 31.92 9.92 11.94
CA LEU A 557 32.07 8.61 11.30
C LEU A 557 31.12 7.61 11.95
N LEU A 558 30.33 6.89 11.13
CA LEU A 558 29.57 5.72 11.58
C LEU A 558 30.58 4.67 12.07
N LYS A 559 30.72 4.53 13.40
CA LYS A 559 31.54 3.47 13.99
C LYS A 559 30.84 2.12 13.75
N PRO A 560 31.55 1.07 13.31
CA PRO A 560 30.99 -0.28 13.27
C PRO A 560 30.43 -0.67 14.63
N LEU A 561 29.31 -1.40 14.66
CA LEU A 561 28.79 -1.91 15.94
C LEU A 561 29.79 -2.93 16.48
N GLU A 562 29.99 -2.93 17.80
CA GLU A 562 30.85 -3.92 18.45
C GLU A 562 30.29 -5.33 18.22
N ASP A 563 31.18 -6.30 17.97
CA ASP A 563 30.78 -7.67 17.66
C ASP A 563 29.93 -8.29 18.78
N ALA A 564 30.25 -7.99 20.04
CA ALA A 564 29.47 -8.43 21.20
C ALA A 564 28.04 -7.85 21.21
N TYR A 565 27.86 -6.61 20.74
CA TYR A 565 26.54 -6.01 20.63
C TYR A 565 25.73 -6.62 19.48
N ILE A 566 26.39 -6.92 18.35
CA ILE A 566 25.73 -7.64 17.24
C ILE A 566 25.34 -9.05 17.68
N GLU A 567 26.19 -9.76 18.40
CA GLU A 567 25.85 -11.08 18.97
C GLU A 567 24.68 -10.98 19.95
N ARG A 568 24.60 -9.92 20.76
CA ARG A 568 23.44 -9.65 21.63
C ARG A 568 22.17 -9.38 20.82
N ILE A 569 22.27 -8.66 19.70
CA ILE A 569 21.14 -8.43 18.80
C ILE A 569 20.66 -9.75 18.21
N LEU A 570 21.58 -10.58 17.72
CA LEU A 570 21.26 -11.86 17.08
C LEU A 570 20.90 -12.96 18.09
N ALA A 571 21.22 -12.77 19.38
CA ALA A 571 20.90 -13.70 20.44
C ALA A 571 19.38 -13.83 20.60
N ARG A 572 18.84 -15.00 20.25
CA ARG A 572 17.42 -15.36 20.37
C ARG A 572 16.99 -15.64 21.82
N LYS A 573 17.52 -14.90 22.80
CA LYS A 573 17.15 -15.07 24.21
C LYS A 573 15.74 -14.51 24.44
N THR A 574 14.88 -15.32 25.07
CA THR A 574 13.59 -14.88 25.58
C THR A 574 13.86 -13.85 26.69
N MET A 575 13.34 -12.63 26.57
CA MET A 575 13.24 -11.73 27.72
C MET A 575 12.18 -12.33 28.66
N THR A 576 12.59 -13.21 29.56
CA THR A 576 11.76 -13.66 30.68
C THR A 576 11.59 -12.49 31.62
N ILE A 577 10.38 -11.94 31.67
CA ILE A 577 9.94 -11.04 32.74
C ILE A 577 9.73 -11.92 33.98
N GLU A 578 10.81 -12.26 34.67
CA GLU A 578 10.74 -12.87 36.00
C GLU A 578 11.38 -11.92 36.99
N GLY A 579 10.54 -11.32 37.84
CA GLY A 579 10.99 -10.49 38.94
C GLY A 579 11.81 -11.32 39.92
N SER A 580 13.04 -10.88 40.20
CA SER A 580 13.71 -11.17 41.46
C SER A 580 14.73 -10.09 41.77
N THR A 581 14.53 -9.47 42.92
CA THR A 581 15.48 -8.65 43.66
C THR A 581 16.73 -9.47 44.01
N ALA A 582 17.90 -9.10 43.51
CA ALA A 582 19.18 -9.45 44.10
C ALA A 582 20.25 -8.44 43.67
N GLU A 583 20.91 -7.85 44.66
CA GLU A 583 21.96 -6.83 44.53
C GLU A 583 23.27 -7.40 43.95
N GLY A 584 23.95 -6.58 43.14
CA GLY A 584 25.40 -6.56 43.00
C GLY A 584 25.99 -7.38 41.85
N ASP A 585 26.19 -6.74 40.70
CA ASP A 585 27.55 -6.52 40.19
C ASP A 585 27.53 -5.50 39.03
N SER A 586 28.34 -4.46 39.19
CA SER A 586 28.50 -3.30 38.32
C SER A 586 28.91 -3.70 36.90
N LEU A 587 28.01 -3.54 35.92
CA LEU A 587 28.29 -3.44 34.47
C LEU A 587 27.03 -3.07 33.63
N ASP A 588 26.10 -2.29 34.20
CA ASP A 588 24.79 -1.96 33.61
C ASP A 588 24.72 -0.58 32.89
N ASP A 589 25.81 0.18 32.79
CA ASP A 589 25.77 1.57 32.29
C ASP A 589 25.74 1.75 30.75
N ALA A 590 25.70 0.68 29.95
CA ALA A 590 25.67 0.77 28.48
C ALA A 590 24.33 0.36 27.83
N ALA A 591 23.35 -0.06 28.63
CA ALA A 591 22.00 -0.38 28.18
C ALA A 591 21.02 0.34 29.10
N GLY A 592 20.64 1.56 28.73
CA GLY A 592 19.78 2.44 29.52
C GLY A 592 18.61 1.69 30.16
N ASP A 593 18.61 1.70 31.50
CA ASP A 593 17.60 1.13 32.37
C ASP A 593 16.25 1.85 32.12
N PHE A 594 15.24 1.11 31.67
CA PHE A 594 13.89 1.61 31.46
C PHE A 594 13.11 1.49 32.78
N GLN A 595 13.22 2.48 33.66
CA GLN A 595 12.23 2.66 34.72
C GLN A 595 10.96 3.31 34.15
N GLU A 596 9.88 2.52 34.14
CA GLU A 596 8.65 2.74 33.35
C GLU A 596 7.70 3.84 33.85
N GLU A 597 8.11 4.73 34.77
CA GLU A 597 7.14 5.64 35.44
C GLU A 597 6.98 7.03 34.82
N ASN A 598 7.80 7.48 33.86
CA ASN A 598 7.61 8.79 33.22
C ASN A 598 7.95 8.80 31.71
N MET A 599 6.97 9.16 30.87
CA MET A 599 7.10 9.29 29.39
C MET A 599 8.21 10.25 28.95
N TYR A 600 8.68 11.10 29.85
CA TYR A 600 9.68 12.13 29.63
C TYR A 600 11.04 11.82 30.25
N TYR A 601 11.23 10.73 30.99
CA TYR A 601 12.56 10.40 31.52
C TYR A 601 13.39 9.63 30.48
N PHE A 602 14.61 10.09 30.19
CA PHE A 602 15.51 9.43 29.25
C PHE A 602 16.97 9.77 29.57
N ASP A 603 17.83 8.73 29.68
CA ASP A 603 19.27 8.88 29.99
C ASP A 603 19.55 9.58 31.34
N GLY A 604 18.64 9.41 32.32
CA GLY A 604 18.70 10.12 33.61
C GLY A 604 18.19 11.57 33.57
N GLU A 605 17.73 12.07 32.41
CA GLU A 605 17.19 13.43 32.24
C GLU A 605 15.67 13.43 32.05
N ASP A 606 14.97 14.34 32.75
CA ASP A 606 13.52 14.52 32.64
C ASP A 606 13.16 15.58 31.58
N TYR A 607 12.67 15.16 30.43
CA TYR A 607 12.17 16.00 29.33
C TYR A 607 10.82 16.67 29.63
N SER A 608 10.21 16.43 30.80
CA SER A 608 9.06 17.18 31.28
C SER A 608 9.49 18.49 31.93
N ALA A 609 10.76 18.57 32.34
CA ALA A 609 11.35 19.78 32.88
C ALA A 609 11.39 20.89 31.82
N SER A 610 11.03 22.11 32.25
CA SER A 610 11.03 23.31 31.40
C SER A 610 12.35 23.52 30.69
N ASP A 611 13.46 23.17 31.32
CA ASP A 611 14.79 23.57 30.88
C ASP A 611 15.25 22.84 29.62
N VAL A 612 14.91 21.55 29.46
CA VAL A 612 15.24 20.78 28.24
C VAL A 612 14.35 21.20 27.08
N LYS A 613 13.04 21.40 27.33
CA LYS A 613 12.10 21.92 26.33
C LYS A 613 12.47 23.32 25.86
N LEU A 614 12.94 24.18 26.77
CA LEU A 614 13.44 25.52 26.46
C LEU A 614 14.69 25.44 25.57
N ARG A 615 15.66 24.56 25.88
CA ARG A 615 16.85 24.35 25.03
C ARG A 615 16.49 23.88 23.62
N ASP A 616 15.62 22.86 23.49
CA ASP A 616 15.16 22.37 22.18
C ASP A 616 14.42 23.46 21.39
N SER A 617 13.58 24.25 22.06
CA SER A 617 12.88 25.39 21.46
C SER A 617 13.83 26.53 21.06
N GLU A 618 14.84 26.86 21.87
CA GLU A 618 15.87 27.85 21.56
C GLU A 618 16.73 27.43 20.37
N ILE A 619 17.14 26.16 20.32
CA ILE A 619 17.95 25.60 19.24
C ILE A 619 17.14 25.56 17.95
N LEU A 620 15.86 25.16 18.02
CA LEU A 620 14.95 25.27 16.90
C LEU A 620 14.88 26.73 16.41
N GLN A 621 14.72 27.71 17.31
CA GLN A 621 14.71 29.13 16.94
C GLN A 621 16.03 29.60 16.31
N ARG A 622 17.19 29.13 16.80
CA ARG A 622 18.51 29.42 16.21
C ARG A 622 18.66 28.83 14.81
N LEU A 623 18.23 27.58 14.59
CA LEU A 623 18.20 26.96 13.26
C LEU A 623 17.26 27.72 12.31
N CYS A 624 16.11 28.16 12.81
CA CYS A 624 15.16 28.99 12.07
C CYS A 624 15.78 30.35 11.67
N ALA A 625 16.56 30.97 12.55
CA ALA A 625 17.24 32.24 12.29
C ALA A 625 18.43 32.09 11.33
N GLY A 626 19.19 30.99 11.43
CA GLY A 626 20.35 30.70 10.57
C GLY A 626 20.00 30.28 9.14
N GLY A 627 18.78 29.75 8.91
CA GLY A 627 18.31 29.28 7.60
C GLY A 627 18.10 30.35 6.53
N GLN A 628 18.34 31.64 6.81
CA GLN A 628 18.24 32.72 5.81
C GLN A 628 19.43 32.76 4.83
N VAL A 629 20.49 31.98 5.04
CA VAL A 629 21.69 32.01 4.19
C VAL A 629 22.09 30.58 3.81
N ILE A 630 21.62 30.11 2.65
CA ILE A 630 22.27 29.21 1.67
C ILE A 630 21.17 28.80 0.68
N SER A 631 20.99 29.62 -0.37
CA SER A 631 20.18 29.23 -1.53
C SER A 631 21.06 28.50 -2.54
N ARG A 632 21.23 27.18 -2.40
CA ARG A 632 21.59 26.37 -3.56
C ARG A 632 20.31 26.11 -4.34
N GLY A 633 20.18 26.84 -5.45
CA GLY A 633 18.95 26.97 -6.23
C GLY A 633 18.39 25.64 -6.71
N VAL A 634 17.32 25.18 -6.05
CA VAL A 634 16.37 24.22 -6.61
C VAL A 634 15.09 24.99 -6.93
N SER A 635 14.87 25.25 -8.23
CA SER A 635 13.68 25.95 -8.72
C SER A 635 12.46 25.01 -8.68
N THR A 636 11.70 25.04 -7.57
CA THR A 636 10.35 24.48 -7.53
C THR A 636 9.36 25.54 -7.98
N ARG A 637 8.96 25.45 -9.24
CA ARG A 637 7.94 26.31 -9.85
C ARG A 637 6.56 25.92 -9.30
N ARG A 638 6.10 26.62 -8.26
CA ARG A 638 4.72 26.54 -7.73
C ARG A 638 3.76 27.03 -8.82
N LYS A 639 2.95 26.13 -9.40
CA LYS A 639 1.75 26.48 -10.17
C LYS A 639 0.71 27.01 -9.17
N ARG A 640 0.35 28.28 -9.27
CA ARG A 640 -0.87 28.80 -8.63
C ARG A 640 -2.06 28.19 -9.37
N TYR A 641 -2.95 27.54 -8.64
CA TYR A 641 -4.32 27.37 -9.07
C TYR A 641 -5.02 28.70 -8.81
N ALA A 642 -5.66 29.25 -9.84
CA ALA A 642 -6.54 30.40 -9.72
C ALA A 642 -7.83 29.92 -9.04
N GLY A 643 -8.16 30.53 -7.90
CA GLY A 643 -9.45 30.37 -7.25
C GLY A 643 -10.45 31.33 -7.86
N GLU A 644 -11.68 30.85 -7.96
CA GLU A 644 -12.90 31.56 -8.34
C GLU A 644 -13.11 32.77 -7.43
N GLU A 645 -13.44 33.92 -8.02
CA GLU A 645 -13.90 35.11 -7.30
C GLU A 645 -15.44 35.14 -7.30
N ASP A 646 -15.93 35.63 -6.16
CA ASP A 646 -17.31 35.72 -5.70
C ASP A 646 -18.28 36.40 -6.68
N VAL A 647 -19.53 35.94 -6.57
CA VAL A 647 -20.73 36.47 -7.21
C VAL A 647 -21.06 37.85 -6.63
N GLY A 648 -21.15 38.85 -7.51
CA GLY A 648 -21.72 40.16 -7.25
C GLY A 648 -22.65 40.56 -8.40
N ASP A 649 -23.90 40.79 -8.04
CA ASP A 649 -25.08 41.13 -8.86
C ASP A 649 -24.92 42.45 -9.64
N ASP A 650 -25.11 42.44 -10.96
CA ASP A 650 -25.75 43.56 -11.70
C ASP A 650 -26.17 43.10 -13.10
N SER A 651 -27.46 43.29 -13.41
CA SER A 651 -28.12 42.80 -14.62
C SER A 651 -28.20 43.91 -15.68
N GLY A 652 -27.50 43.72 -16.81
CA GLY A 652 -27.87 44.37 -18.07
C GLY A 652 -26.71 44.68 -19.03
N ASP A 653 -26.17 43.69 -19.75
CA ASP A 653 -25.54 43.95 -21.08
C ASP A 653 -25.23 42.70 -21.96
N GLU A 654 -26.06 41.63 -21.92
CA GLU A 654 -25.73 40.35 -22.59
C GLU A 654 -25.68 40.37 -24.14
N SER A 655 -26.13 41.44 -24.81
CA SER A 655 -26.23 41.46 -26.28
C SER A 655 -24.96 41.94 -27.00
N ILE A 656 -24.11 42.76 -26.35
CA ILE A 656 -22.91 43.34 -26.97
C ILE A 656 -21.70 42.39 -26.85
N ASP A 657 -21.66 41.55 -25.82
CA ASP A 657 -20.56 40.63 -25.54
C ASP A 657 -20.48 39.44 -26.51
N LEU A 658 -21.62 38.93 -26.99
CA LEU A 658 -21.65 37.80 -27.93
C LEU A 658 -21.10 38.18 -29.31
N GLU A 659 -21.38 39.40 -29.77
CA GLU A 659 -20.93 39.89 -31.08
C GLU A 659 -19.42 40.18 -31.09
N GLN A 660 -18.90 40.74 -29.99
CA GLN A 660 -17.47 40.94 -29.80
C GLN A 660 -16.73 39.60 -29.70
N GLN A 661 -17.27 38.61 -28.96
CA GLN A 661 -16.68 37.28 -28.88
C GLN A 661 -16.64 36.56 -30.23
N ALA A 662 -17.67 36.71 -31.07
CA ALA A 662 -17.72 36.11 -32.41
C ALA A 662 -16.69 36.73 -33.37
N LEU A 663 -16.53 38.06 -33.35
CA LEU A 663 -15.50 38.76 -34.11
C LEU A 663 -14.08 38.37 -33.68
N ASP A 664 -13.87 38.21 -32.38
CA ASP A 664 -12.59 37.81 -31.79
C ASP A 664 -12.22 36.36 -32.13
N LEU A 665 -13.22 35.48 -32.28
CA LEU A 665 -13.07 34.11 -32.77
C LEU A 665 -12.72 34.08 -34.26
N ALA A 666 -13.45 34.84 -35.08
CA ALA A 666 -13.21 34.94 -36.52
C ALA A 666 -11.81 35.52 -36.83
N GLU A 667 -11.35 36.50 -36.04
CA GLU A 667 -10.00 37.04 -36.19
C GLU A 667 -8.91 36.03 -35.78
N LYS A 668 -9.15 35.24 -34.73
CA LYS A 668 -8.25 34.13 -34.34
C LYS A 668 -8.16 33.07 -35.44
N GLU A 669 -9.28 32.73 -36.09
CA GLU A 669 -9.33 31.81 -37.23
C GLU A 669 -8.57 32.35 -38.45
N ARG A 670 -8.79 33.63 -38.79
CA ARG A 670 -8.05 34.27 -39.90
C ARG A 670 -6.55 34.29 -39.65
N ARG A 671 -6.11 34.58 -38.41
CA ARG A 671 -4.68 34.52 -38.02
C ARG A 671 -4.13 33.09 -38.07
N ARG A 672 -4.94 32.07 -37.78
CA ARG A 672 -4.57 30.66 -37.91
C ARG A 672 -4.36 30.28 -39.38
N GLN A 673 -5.31 30.61 -40.25
CA GLN A 673 -5.21 30.35 -41.69
C GLN A 673 -4.00 31.04 -42.33
N GLN A 674 -3.71 32.29 -41.94
CA GLN A 674 -2.51 33.00 -42.41
C GLN A 674 -1.20 32.34 -41.94
N ARG A 675 -1.16 31.77 -40.73
CA ARG A 675 0.00 31.02 -40.23
C ARG A 675 0.16 29.70 -40.98
N GLU A 676 -0.93 29.02 -41.30
CA GLU A 676 -0.93 27.78 -42.07
C GLU A 676 -0.49 28.02 -43.53
N GLN A 677 -0.98 29.07 -44.19
CA GLN A 677 -0.51 29.46 -45.52
C GLN A 677 0.98 29.81 -45.54
N LYS A 678 1.48 30.57 -44.55
CA LYS A 678 2.92 30.85 -44.41
C LYS A 678 3.74 29.58 -44.17
N LYS A 679 3.20 28.60 -43.44
CA LYS A 679 3.82 27.28 -43.21
C LYS A 679 3.92 26.50 -44.52
N LEU A 680 2.84 26.43 -45.30
CA LEU A 680 2.80 25.74 -46.60
C LEU A 680 3.78 26.36 -47.60
N VAL A 681 3.86 27.69 -47.70
CA VAL A 681 4.84 28.37 -48.56
C VAL A 681 6.29 28.05 -48.14
N LYS A 682 6.57 27.98 -46.83
CA LYS A 682 7.88 27.55 -46.31
C LYS A 682 8.21 26.11 -46.69
N TRP A 683 7.22 25.21 -46.63
CA TRP A 683 7.38 23.80 -46.98
C TRP A 683 7.59 23.57 -48.48
N HIS A 684 6.82 24.26 -49.33
CA HIS A 684 7.03 24.27 -50.77
C HIS A 684 8.42 24.80 -51.15
N LYS A 685 8.90 25.85 -50.48
CA LYS A 685 10.26 26.38 -50.70
C LYS A 685 11.36 25.39 -50.31
N ASN A 686 11.09 24.50 -49.35
CA ASN A 686 12.04 23.51 -48.83
C ASN A 686 11.83 22.11 -49.42
N ASN A 687 10.97 21.95 -50.44
CA ASN A 687 10.56 20.66 -51.02
C ASN A 687 10.19 19.60 -49.96
N TYR A 688 9.44 20.00 -48.94
CA TYR A 688 9.05 19.14 -47.82
C TYR A 688 7.56 18.80 -47.87
N THR A 689 7.24 17.51 -47.76
CA THR A 689 5.88 16.98 -47.59
C THR A 689 5.76 16.42 -46.17
N SER A 690 4.65 16.73 -45.49
CA SER A 690 4.40 16.21 -44.14
C SER A 690 4.06 14.73 -44.18
N MET A 691 4.56 13.98 -43.20
CA MET A 691 4.29 12.55 -43.01
C MET A 691 3.35 12.31 -41.81
N VAL A 692 2.71 13.36 -41.30
CA VAL A 692 1.78 13.29 -40.17
C VAL A 692 0.52 12.54 -40.60
N ILE A 693 0.07 11.58 -39.79
CA ILE A 693 -1.23 10.96 -39.96
C ILE A 693 -2.30 12.02 -39.67
N GLU A 694 -3.05 12.43 -40.68
CA GLU A 694 -4.17 13.37 -40.51
C GLU A 694 -5.29 12.68 -39.72
N SER A 695 -5.60 13.22 -38.54
CA SER A 695 -6.78 12.83 -37.78
C SER A 695 -8.00 13.44 -38.47
N THR A 696 -8.63 12.70 -39.38
CA THR A 696 -9.92 13.11 -39.94
C THR A 696 -10.97 13.01 -38.84
N GLU A 697 -11.36 14.14 -38.24
CA GLU A 697 -12.40 14.27 -37.21
C GLU A 697 -13.84 13.98 -37.74
N GLY A 698 -14.00 13.04 -38.69
CA GLY A 698 -15.29 12.76 -39.33
C GLY A 698 -15.49 11.35 -39.87
N VAL A 699 -14.64 10.37 -39.50
CA VAL A 699 -14.76 8.97 -39.96
C VAL A 699 -15.33 8.05 -38.87
N GLU A 700 -15.85 8.60 -37.77
CA GLU A 700 -16.51 7.78 -36.74
C GLU A 700 -17.87 7.20 -37.18
N GLU A 701 -18.48 7.69 -38.27
CA GLU A 701 -19.82 7.26 -38.70
C GLU A 701 -19.89 6.01 -39.60
N GLY A 702 -18.78 5.30 -39.85
CA GLY A 702 -18.79 4.18 -40.82
C GLY A 702 -18.09 2.88 -40.41
N LEU A 703 -17.35 2.85 -39.30
CA LEU A 703 -16.62 1.66 -38.88
C LEU A 703 -17.41 0.94 -37.78
N THR A 704 -18.21 -0.05 -38.18
CA THR A 704 -18.82 -1.01 -37.25
C THR A 704 -17.71 -1.75 -36.52
N VAL A 705 -17.54 -1.46 -35.22
CA VAL A 705 -16.63 -2.18 -34.33
C VAL A 705 -17.23 -3.57 -34.11
N ASP A 706 -16.64 -4.61 -34.70
CA ASP A 706 -16.93 -6.00 -34.35
C ASP A 706 -16.47 -6.24 -32.91
N LEU A 707 -17.40 -6.07 -31.95
CA LEU A 707 -17.16 -6.25 -30.51
C LEU A 707 -16.74 -7.68 -30.13
N ASP A 708 -16.87 -8.65 -31.04
CA ASP A 708 -16.51 -10.05 -30.83
C ASP A 708 -14.99 -10.34 -31.02
N ARG A 709 -14.21 -9.39 -31.54
CA ARG A 709 -12.74 -9.54 -31.75
C ARG A 709 -11.90 -8.68 -30.80
N ALA A 710 -12.14 -8.76 -29.49
CA ALA A 710 -11.24 -8.17 -28.51
C ALA A 710 -9.90 -8.93 -28.46
N LEU A 711 -8.92 -8.47 -29.23
CA LEU A 711 -7.58 -9.06 -29.27
C LEU A 711 -6.76 -8.64 -28.02
N GLY A 712 -5.87 -9.51 -27.58
CA GLY A 712 -4.91 -9.20 -26.50
C GLY A 712 -3.63 -8.55 -27.04
N ILE A 713 -2.80 -8.00 -26.16
CA ILE A 713 -1.42 -7.63 -26.52
C ILE A 713 -0.58 -8.91 -26.55
N HIS A 714 0.07 -9.18 -27.68
CA HIS A 714 0.99 -10.31 -27.83
C HIS A 714 2.39 -9.90 -27.34
N PHE A 715 2.89 -10.54 -26.28
CA PHE A 715 4.24 -10.27 -25.77
C PHE A 715 5.24 -11.23 -26.42
N VAL A 716 6.18 -10.68 -27.20
CA VAL A 716 7.14 -11.46 -27.99
C VAL A 716 8.57 -11.20 -27.51
N SER A 717 9.40 -12.24 -27.40
CA SER A 717 10.83 -12.07 -27.10
C SER A 717 11.64 -11.89 -28.38
N GLY A 718 12.32 -10.76 -28.57
CA GLY A 718 13.11 -10.50 -29.79
C GLY A 718 13.30 -9.01 -30.10
N ASP A 719 13.84 -8.71 -31.29
CA ASP A 719 13.98 -7.33 -31.77
C ASP A 719 12.73 -6.89 -32.55
N ALA A 720 12.05 -5.82 -32.10
CA ALA A 720 10.90 -5.25 -32.79
C ALA A 720 11.24 -4.70 -34.20
N SER A 721 12.54 -4.52 -34.52
CA SER A 721 12.97 -4.12 -35.87
C SER A 721 12.92 -5.29 -36.88
N GLN A 722 12.81 -6.53 -36.38
CA GLN A 722 12.76 -7.76 -37.17
C GLN A 722 11.61 -8.66 -36.68
N PRO A 723 10.34 -8.28 -36.91
CA PRO A 723 9.20 -9.12 -36.54
C PRO A 723 9.29 -10.49 -37.26
N PRO A 724 8.92 -11.61 -36.60
CA PRO A 724 9.02 -12.93 -37.20
C PRO A 724 8.12 -13.04 -38.43
N LEU A 725 8.71 -13.45 -39.56
CA LEU A 725 7.99 -13.69 -40.80
C LEU A 725 7.19 -14.99 -40.66
N ILE A 726 5.89 -14.87 -40.37
CA ILE A 726 4.96 -16.01 -40.51
C ILE A 726 4.80 -16.28 -42.01
N MET A 727 5.13 -17.51 -42.43
CA MET A 727 4.98 -17.94 -43.82
C MET A 727 3.50 -17.95 -44.21
N GLY A 728 3.11 -17.14 -45.20
CA GLY A 728 1.76 -17.14 -45.78
C GLY A 728 0.95 -15.85 -45.60
N GLU A 729 1.32 -14.94 -44.70
CA GLU A 729 0.62 -13.66 -44.55
C GLU A 729 1.16 -12.60 -45.51
N THR A 730 0.31 -11.80 -46.15
CA THR A 730 0.72 -10.69 -47.03
C THR A 730 0.38 -9.31 -46.45
N SER A 731 -0.03 -9.26 -45.18
CA SER A 731 -0.48 -8.03 -44.54
C SER A 731 0.68 -7.05 -44.30
N PRO A 732 0.44 -5.74 -44.47
CA PRO A 732 1.43 -4.72 -44.17
C PRO A 732 1.76 -4.65 -42.68
N MET A 733 2.95 -4.17 -42.34
CA MET A 733 3.44 -4.10 -40.95
C MET A 733 3.82 -2.67 -40.58
N ILE A 734 3.48 -2.25 -39.35
CA ILE A 734 3.85 -0.95 -38.80
C ILE A 734 4.77 -1.13 -37.59
N ILE A 735 6.03 -0.71 -37.72
CA ILE A 735 7.01 -0.69 -36.61
C ILE A 735 6.92 0.66 -35.90
N VAL A 736 6.69 0.66 -34.60
CA VAL A 736 6.44 1.89 -33.84
C VAL A 736 7.62 2.25 -32.94
N HIS A 737 7.98 3.55 -32.92
CA HIS A 737 8.95 4.07 -31.96
C HIS A 737 8.57 5.44 -31.40
N CYS A 738 8.88 5.68 -30.13
CA CYS A 738 8.62 6.95 -29.45
C CYS A 738 9.81 7.91 -29.61
N VAL A 739 9.55 9.13 -30.07
CA VAL A 739 10.56 10.17 -30.32
C VAL A 739 10.24 11.48 -29.58
N ASP A 740 11.25 12.35 -29.49
CA ASP A 740 11.10 13.71 -28.96
C ASP A 740 11.01 14.77 -30.08
N THR A 741 10.80 16.04 -29.73
CA THR A 741 10.79 17.15 -30.71
C THR A 741 12.18 17.74 -30.99
N SER A 742 13.27 17.05 -30.63
CA SER A 742 14.63 17.62 -30.74
C SER A 742 15.16 17.64 -32.17
N GLY A 743 14.72 16.70 -33.01
CA GLY A 743 15.24 16.51 -34.36
C GLY A 743 16.68 16.00 -34.42
N VAL A 744 17.19 15.41 -33.33
CA VAL A 744 18.52 14.80 -33.27
C VAL A 744 18.36 13.29 -33.16
N TRP A 745 18.89 12.55 -34.13
CA TRP A 745 18.83 11.09 -34.14
C TRP A 745 19.92 10.49 -33.25
N SER A 746 19.55 9.51 -32.41
CA SER A 746 20.48 8.83 -31.49
C SER A 746 21.23 7.70 -32.19
N THR A 747 22.47 7.45 -31.80
CA THR A 747 23.29 6.32 -32.29
C THR A 747 23.18 5.06 -31.42
N ARG A 748 22.36 5.09 -30.36
CA ARG A 748 22.22 4.01 -29.36
C ARG A 748 20.79 3.48 -29.27
N GLY A 749 20.66 2.22 -28.85
CA GLY A 749 19.37 1.56 -28.62
C GLY A 749 18.60 1.29 -29.91
N PHE A 750 17.27 1.31 -29.82
CA PHE A 750 16.38 1.00 -30.94
C PHE A 750 16.54 1.95 -32.15
N PHE A 751 17.02 3.18 -31.94
CA PHE A 751 17.37 4.11 -33.03
C PHE A 751 18.44 3.53 -33.98
N ARG A 752 19.39 2.74 -33.46
CA ARG A 752 20.41 2.08 -34.28
C ARG A 752 19.81 0.97 -35.14
N SER A 753 18.91 0.17 -34.58
CA SER A 753 18.19 -0.89 -35.33
C SER A 753 17.36 -0.27 -36.46
N LEU A 754 16.64 0.84 -36.19
CA LEU A 754 15.89 1.57 -37.22
C LEU A 754 16.80 2.20 -38.28
N SER A 755 17.95 2.78 -37.93
CA SER A 755 18.91 3.27 -38.92
C SER A 755 19.48 2.17 -39.81
N THR A 756 19.65 0.97 -39.26
CA THR A 756 20.11 -0.21 -40.00
C THR A 756 19.03 -0.71 -40.97
N LEU A 757 17.76 -0.59 -40.57
CA LEU A 757 16.60 -0.94 -41.40
C LEU A 757 16.47 0.00 -42.61
N SER A 758 16.54 1.33 -42.40
CA SER A 758 16.64 2.28 -43.51
C SER A 758 17.16 3.66 -43.07
N PRO A 759 18.10 4.27 -43.80
CA PRO A 759 18.57 5.64 -43.53
C PRO A 759 17.49 6.70 -43.81
N THR A 760 16.43 6.37 -44.56
CA THR A 760 15.34 7.31 -44.87
C THR A 760 14.58 7.76 -43.62
N ILE A 761 14.48 6.90 -42.60
CA ILE A 761 13.77 7.18 -41.35
C ILE A 761 14.44 8.35 -40.61
N GLN A 762 15.76 8.31 -40.49
CA GLN A 762 16.55 9.37 -39.87
C GLN A 762 16.41 10.69 -40.65
N GLN A 763 16.56 10.63 -41.98
CA GLN A 763 16.49 11.82 -42.84
C GLN A 763 15.13 12.52 -42.73
N GLN A 764 14.03 11.76 -42.68
CA GLN A 764 12.69 12.31 -42.57
C GLN A 764 12.42 12.90 -41.18
N TYR A 765 12.86 12.26 -40.09
CA TYR A 765 12.75 12.83 -38.74
C TYR A 765 13.49 14.17 -38.61
N GLU A 766 14.72 14.25 -39.16
CA GLU A 766 15.48 15.50 -39.17
C GLU A 766 14.82 16.58 -40.06
N ALA A 767 14.29 16.19 -41.23
CA ALA A 767 13.58 17.10 -42.13
C ALA A 767 12.29 17.66 -41.49
N SER A 768 11.52 16.84 -40.77
CA SER A 768 10.34 17.28 -40.02
C SER A 768 10.69 18.30 -38.95
N CYS A 769 11.85 18.16 -38.30
CA CYS A 769 12.32 19.17 -37.34
C CYS A 769 12.73 20.48 -38.02
N ARG A 770 13.48 20.43 -39.14
CA ARG A 770 13.92 21.63 -39.87
C ARG A 770 12.74 22.47 -40.39
N ASN A 771 11.60 21.83 -40.63
CA ASN A 771 10.39 22.44 -41.16
C ASN A 771 9.31 22.71 -40.10
N ASP A 772 9.65 22.66 -38.80
CA ASP A 772 8.74 22.92 -37.67
C ASP A 772 7.48 22.03 -37.68
N ASP A 773 7.63 20.77 -38.09
CA ASP A 773 6.53 19.82 -38.23
C ASP A 773 6.45 18.76 -37.12
N LEU A 774 7.41 18.73 -36.19
CA LEU A 774 7.36 17.85 -35.02
C LEU A 774 6.59 18.50 -33.88
N LYS A 775 5.33 18.10 -33.64
CA LYS A 775 4.56 18.54 -32.48
C LYS A 775 4.19 17.38 -31.56
N LEU A 776 4.08 17.70 -30.27
CA LEU A 776 3.66 16.76 -29.23
C LEU A 776 2.28 16.15 -29.53
N GLY A 777 2.23 14.83 -29.56
CA GLY A 777 1.04 14.01 -29.78
C GLY A 777 0.72 13.71 -31.24
N GLN A 778 1.64 14.01 -32.16
CA GLN A 778 1.51 13.60 -33.56
C GLN A 778 2.17 12.23 -33.79
N ALA A 779 1.63 11.50 -34.76
CA ALA A 779 2.18 10.24 -35.27
C ALA A 779 2.64 10.48 -36.72
N HIS A 780 3.91 10.21 -37.02
CA HIS A 780 4.48 10.35 -38.36
C HIS A 780 4.68 8.96 -38.97
N LEU A 781 4.01 8.68 -40.09
CA LEU A 781 4.07 7.39 -40.76
C LEU A 781 5.00 7.47 -41.98
N ILE A 782 6.03 6.63 -41.98
CA ILE A 782 7.08 6.59 -43.00
C ILE A 782 6.96 5.27 -43.75
N GLN A 783 6.75 5.32 -45.06
CA GLN A 783 6.79 4.13 -45.91
C GLN A 783 8.23 3.82 -46.31
N LEU A 784 8.65 2.57 -46.12
CA LEU A 784 9.93 2.07 -46.60
C LEU A 784 9.78 1.45 -48.00
N PRO A 785 10.86 1.44 -48.81
CA PRO A 785 10.84 0.73 -50.09
C PRO A 785 10.52 -0.75 -49.86
N SER A 786 9.51 -1.28 -50.57
CA SER A 786 9.02 -2.65 -50.37
C SER A 786 10.14 -3.67 -50.57
N GLN A 787 10.44 -4.43 -49.52
CA GLN A 787 11.33 -5.59 -49.58
C GLN A 787 10.47 -6.85 -49.64
N GLU A 788 10.76 -7.76 -50.57
CA GLU A 788 10.14 -9.09 -50.65
C GLU A 788 8.59 -9.08 -50.69
N ASN A 789 7.98 -8.22 -51.52
CA ASN A 789 6.53 -8.20 -51.78
C ASN A 789 5.64 -7.83 -50.57
N ARG A 790 6.19 -7.21 -49.52
CA ARG A 790 5.42 -6.67 -48.38
C ARG A 790 5.72 -5.18 -48.13
N ASP A 791 4.69 -4.44 -47.73
CA ASP A 791 4.82 -3.02 -47.38
C ASP A 791 5.14 -2.87 -45.89
N ILE A 792 6.29 -2.26 -45.61
CA ILE A 792 6.77 -1.99 -44.26
C ILE A 792 6.66 -0.48 -43.99
N TYR A 793 6.00 -0.15 -42.90
CA TYR A 793 5.85 1.21 -42.41
C TYR A 793 6.55 1.38 -41.07
N VAL A 794 7.12 2.57 -40.83
CA VAL A 794 7.66 2.96 -39.53
C VAL A 794 6.87 4.17 -39.03
N CYS A 795 6.29 4.05 -37.83
CA CYS A 795 5.54 5.12 -37.19
C CYS A 795 6.33 5.72 -36.02
N LEU A 796 6.62 7.02 -36.11
CA LEU A 796 7.28 7.78 -35.04
C LEU A 796 6.24 8.56 -34.23
N LEU A 797 6.09 8.19 -32.95
CA LEU A 797 5.17 8.82 -32.01
C LEU A 797 5.88 9.94 -31.22
N VAL A 798 5.44 11.19 -31.39
CA VAL A 798 6.08 12.34 -30.74
C VAL A 798 5.52 12.54 -29.33
N VAL A 799 6.20 11.99 -28.32
CA VAL A 799 5.68 11.89 -26.94
C VAL A 799 6.46 12.72 -25.91
N GLN A 800 7.62 13.25 -26.30
CA GLN A 800 8.48 14.11 -25.47
C GLN A 800 8.77 15.44 -26.16
N GLY A 801 8.72 16.54 -25.41
CA GLY A 801 9.09 17.87 -25.90
C GLY A 801 10.55 18.15 -25.59
N PHE A 802 11.24 18.86 -26.47
CA PHE A 802 12.63 19.27 -26.25
C PHE A 802 12.73 20.79 -26.13
N ALA A 803 13.30 21.30 -25.04
CA ALA A 803 13.47 22.73 -24.81
C ALA A 803 14.96 23.10 -24.75
N THR A 804 15.38 24.04 -25.60
CA THR A 804 16.71 24.66 -25.53
C THR A 804 16.70 25.83 -24.53
N ALA A 805 17.79 26.01 -23.77
CA ALA A 805 17.97 27.18 -22.91
C ALA A 805 17.81 28.48 -23.73
N LYS A 806 16.96 29.39 -23.27
CA LYS A 806 16.62 30.65 -23.98
C LYS A 806 17.91 31.38 -24.39
N GLY A 807 18.09 31.61 -25.69
CA GLY A 807 19.12 32.51 -26.23
C GLY A 807 20.26 31.90 -27.04
N LYS A 808 20.42 30.57 -27.14
CA LYS A 808 21.46 29.97 -28.00
C LYS A 808 20.87 29.43 -29.31
N LYS A 809 21.20 30.04 -30.45
CA LYS A 809 20.95 29.45 -31.79
C LYS A 809 21.72 28.11 -31.89
N ARG A 810 21.10 27.09 -32.51
CA ARG A 810 21.70 25.78 -32.81
C ARG A 810 23.07 25.99 -33.47
N ARG A 811 24.17 25.56 -32.83
CA ARG A 811 25.51 25.54 -33.45
C ARG A 811 25.68 24.21 -34.17
N VAL A 812 25.99 24.27 -35.46
CA VAL A 812 26.43 23.12 -36.27
C VAL A 812 27.91 22.90 -35.95
N GLY A 813 28.28 21.69 -35.53
CA GLY A 813 29.69 21.34 -35.29
C GLY A 813 30.48 21.25 -36.61
N ALA A 814 31.81 21.21 -36.53
CA ALA A 814 32.73 21.22 -37.68
C ALA A 814 32.57 20.04 -38.67
N GLN A 815 31.74 19.04 -38.35
CA GLN A 815 31.41 17.88 -39.20
C GLN A 815 29.90 17.78 -39.57
N GLY A 816 29.12 18.84 -39.37
CA GLY A 816 27.69 18.84 -39.72
C GLY A 816 26.75 18.12 -38.73
N GLN A 817 27.28 17.50 -37.67
CA GLN A 817 26.46 16.90 -36.61
C GLN A 817 25.84 17.97 -35.68
N VAL A 818 24.53 17.86 -35.44
CA VAL A 818 23.77 18.72 -34.53
C VAL A 818 23.99 18.23 -33.10
N VAL A 819 24.66 19.03 -32.26
CA VAL A 819 24.94 18.68 -30.86
C VAL A 819 23.69 18.89 -29.99
N ARG A 820 23.27 17.85 -29.24
CA ARG A 820 22.10 17.87 -28.35
C ARG A 820 22.38 18.69 -27.08
N ASN A 821 22.21 20.01 -27.15
CA ASN A 821 22.32 20.91 -25.99
C ASN A 821 20.94 21.35 -25.48
N GLY A 822 20.34 20.59 -24.57
CA GLY A 822 19.04 20.89 -23.96
C GLY A 822 18.50 19.73 -23.12
N LYS A 823 17.38 19.94 -22.42
CA LYS A 823 16.72 18.88 -21.62
C LYS A 823 15.41 18.46 -22.31
N SER A 824 15.23 17.16 -22.52
CA SER A 824 13.93 16.60 -22.92
C SER A 824 12.96 16.66 -21.74
N SER A 825 11.70 16.99 -22.02
CA SER A 825 10.62 16.94 -21.05
C SER A 825 10.32 15.51 -20.65
N THR A 826 9.66 15.35 -19.51
CA THR A 826 9.08 14.06 -19.11
C THR A 826 8.14 13.51 -20.18
N PHE A 827 8.06 12.17 -20.25
CA PHE A 827 7.15 11.44 -21.13
C PHE A 827 5.69 11.84 -20.84
N ARG A 828 4.94 12.26 -21.87
CA ARG A 828 3.56 12.75 -21.70
C ARG A 828 2.54 11.72 -22.17
N LEU A 829 1.78 11.14 -21.23
CA LEU A 829 0.74 10.14 -21.52
C LEU A 829 -0.36 10.66 -22.46
N HIS A 830 -0.84 11.89 -22.26
CA HIS A 830 -1.84 12.50 -23.15
C HIS A 830 -1.33 12.72 -24.60
N ALA A 831 -0.01 12.88 -24.79
CA ALA A 831 0.57 12.93 -26.12
C ALA A 831 0.60 11.54 -26.76
N LEU A 832 0.95 10.52 -25.99
CA LEU A 832 0.89 9.13 -26.44
C LEU A 832 -0.53 8.72 -26.83
N GLU A 833 -1.54 9.06 -26.01
CA GLU A 833 -2.96 8.75 -26.27
C GLU A 833 -3.42 9.26 -27.64
N ARG A 834 -3.19 10.55 -27.94
CA ARG A 834 -3.54 11.15 -29.23
C ARG A 834 -2.79 10.50 -30.41
N ALA A 835 -1.51 10.20 -30.22
CA ALA A 835 -0.69 9.59 -31.27
C ALA A 835 -1.10 8.12 -31.54
N LEU A 836 -1.45 7.36 -30.49
CA LEU A 836 -1.97 5.99 -30.61
C LEU A 836 -3.35 5.95 -31.26
N HIS A 837 -4.22 6.92 -30.95
CA HIS A 837 -5.51 7.05 -31.60
C HIS A 837 -5.37 7.24 -33.11
N ALA A 838 -4.49 8.17 -33.55
CA ALA A 838 -4.23 8.40 -34.97
C ALA A 838 -3.60 7.17 -35.65
N LEU A 839 -2.66 6.51 -34.97
CA LEU A 839 -2.05 5.26 -35.46
C LEU A 839 -3.11 4.16 -35.64
N ALA A 840 -4.04 4.01 -34.71
CA ALA A 840 -5.07 2.96 -34.76
C ALA A 840 -5.96 3.08 -36.01
N LEU A 841 -6.46 4.29 -36.30
CA LEU A 841 -7.29 4.55 -37.48
C LEU A 841 -6.54 4.22 -38.77
N ARG A 842 -5.25 4.58 -38.84
CA ARG A 842 -4.44 4.33 -40.02
C ARG A 842 -4.04 2.85 -40.15
N ALA A 843 -3.80 2.15 -39.04
CA ALA A 843 -3.51 0.72 -39.03
C ALA A 843 -4.72 -0.09 -39.52
N LEU A 844 -5.94 0.28 -39.09
CA LEU A 844 -7.18 -0.32 -39.58
C LEU A 844 -7.41 -0.07 -41.07
N ALA A 845 -7.18 1.15 -41.54
CA ALA A 845 -7.32 1.48 -42.96
C ALA A 845 -6.34 0.72 -43.88
N LEU A 846 -5.20 0.27 -43.33
CA LEU A 846 -4.18 -0.49 -44.05
C LEU A 846 -4.27 -2.00 -43.79
N ASP A 847 -5.16 -2.46 -42.89
CA ASP A 847 -5.21 -3.83 -42.37
C ASP A 847 -3.82 -4.32 -41.89
N ALA A 848 -3.11 -3.44 -41.16
CA ALA A 848 -1.72 -3.63 -40.78
C ALA A 848 -1.54 -4.08 -39.33
N SER A 849 -0.59 -4.98 -39.09
CA SER A 849 -0.18 -5.36 -37.73
C SER A 849 0.80 -4.35 -37.13
N VAL A 850 0.70 -4.10 -35.82
CA VAL A 850 1.51 -3.10 -35.11
C VAL A 850 2.54 -3.79 -34.22
N HIS A 851 3.81 -3.48 -34.45
CA HIS A 851 4.96 -4.04 -33.74
C HIS A 851 5.73 -2.95 -33.01
N MET A 852 5.93 -3.09 -31.70
CA MET A 852 6.61 -2.05 -30.91
C MET A 852 7.51 -2.61 -29.81
N PRO A 853 8.64 -1.95 -29.49
CA PRO A 853 9.43 -2.30 -28.33
C PRO A 853 8.69 -1.87 -27.04
N ARG A 854 8.99 -2.54 -25.92
CA ARG A 854 8.47 -2.13 -24.62
C ARG A 854 8.90 -0.71 -24.27
N ILE A 855 7.95 0.22 -24.30
CA ILE A 855 8.16 1.64 -24.01
C ILE A 855 8.57 1.82 -22.55
N GLY A 856 9.68 2.53 -22.32
CA GLY A 856 10.18 2.85 -20.98
C GLY A 856 10.80 1.68 -20.21
N TYR A 857 11.18 0.60 -20.92
CA TYR A 857 11.97 -0.47 -20.33
C TYR A 857 13.33 0.05 -19.84
N GLY A 858 13.66 -0.16 -18.57
CA GLY A 858 14.89 0.34 -17.94
C GLY A 858 14.84 1.78 -17.45
N THR A 859 13.68 2.46 -17.53
CA THR A 859 13.51 3.82 -17.01
C THR A 859 12.92 3.78 -15.60
N PRO A 860 13.64 4.26 -14.56
CA PRO A 860 13.12 4.24 -13.19
C PRO A 860 11.84 5.08 -13.07
N GLN A 861 10.87 4.57 -12.28
CA GLN A 861 9.55 5.19 -12.05
C GLN A 861 8.66 5.35 -13.30
N PHE A 862 8.98 4.66 -14.41
CA PHE A 862 8.12 4.70 -15.61
C PHE A 862 6.88 3.82 -15.44
N ASN A 863 5.71 4.43 -15.53
CA ASN A 863 4.43 3.73 -15.41
C ASN A 863 4.08 2.99 -16.72
N TRP A 864 4.67 1.81 -16.91
CA TRP A 864 4.34 0.92 -18.03
C TRP A 864 2.85 0.58 -18.08
N TYR A 865 2.17 0.43 -16.94
CA TYR A 865 0.77 0.04 -16.89
C TYR A 865 -0.17 1.09 -17.48
N ALA A 866 0.13 2.39 -17.29
CA ALA A 866 -0.63 3.45 -17.95
C ALA A 866 -0.48 3.39 -19.48
N VAL A 867 0.72 3.05 -19.96
CA VAL A 867 1.02 2.89 -21.38
C VAL A 867 0.35 1.63 -21.96
N GLU A 868 0.43 0.50 -21.26
CA GLU A 868 -0.23 -0.77 -21.63
C GLU A 868 -1.75 -0.60 -21.76
N ARG A 869 -2.38 0.13 -20.82
CA ARG A 869 -3.82 0.44 -20.91
C ARG A 869 -4.16 1.31 -22.12
N LEU A 870 -3.34 2.30 -22.43
CA LEU A 870 -3.56 3.14 -23.60
C LEU A 870 -3.39 2.35 -24.90
N ILE A 871 -2.38 1.46 -24.97
CA ILE A 871 -2.20 0.54 -26.11
C ILE A 871 -3.42 -0.37 -26.25
N LYS A 872 -3.86 -1.01 -25.16
CA LYS A 872 -5.03 -1.90 -25.19
C LYS A 872 -6.30 -1.16 -25.63
N ARG A 873 -6.56 0.02 -25.06
CA ARG A 873 -7.74 0.83 -25.34
C ARG A 873 -7.79 1.36 -26.77
N HIS A 874 -6.67 1.81 -27.31
CA HIS A 874 -6.65 2.48 -28.62
C HIS A 874 -6.32 1.55 -29.78
N LEU A 875 -5.56 0.46 -29.57
CA LEU A 875 -5.21 -0.48 -30.63
C LEU A 875 -6.03 -1.78 -30.51
N CYS A 876 -5.88 -2.51 -29.41
CA CYS A 876 -6.44 -3.86 -29.28
C CYS A 876 -7.98 -3.89 -29.21
N GLU A 877 -8.60 -3.00 -28.42
CA GLU A 877 -10.06 -2.86 -28.33
C GLU A 877 -10.69 -2.38 -29.64
N ARG A 878 -9.88 -1.82 -30.56
CA ARG A 878 -10.31 -1.42 -31.91
C ARG A 878 -10.03 -2.49 -32.97
N GLY A 879 -9.54 -3.67 -32.58
CA GLY A 879 -9.29 -4.80 -33.48
C GLY A 879 -7.93 -4.79 -34.19
N VAL A 880 -6.98 -3.96 -33.78
CA VAL A 880 -5.62 -3.93 -34.36
C VAL A 880 -4.72 -4.96 -33.68
N ASP A 881 -4.17 -5.91 -34.45
CA ASP A 881 -3.19 -6.87 -33.94
C ASP A 881 -1.91 -6.15 -33.49
N THR A 882 -1.55 -6.33 -32.22
CA THR A 882 -0.50 -5.56 -31.56
C THR A 882 0.47 -6.44 -30.80
N SER A 883 1.73 -6.43 -31.23
CA SER A 883 2.84 -7.18 -30.63
C SER A 883 3.83 -6.25 -29.91
N VAL A 884 4.12 -6.55 -28.64
CA VAL A 884 5.09 -5.82 -27.80
C VAL A 884 6.30 -6.69 -27.54
N TYR A 885 7.48 -6.19 -27.95
CA TYR A 885 8.73 -6.93 -27.86
C TYR A 885 9.51 -6.63 -26.57
N TYR A 886 10.07 -7.67 -25.95
CA TYR A 886 10.95 -7.58 -24.79
C TYR A 886 12.24 -8.39 -24.98
N TYR A 887 13.33 -7.93 -24.39
CA TYR A 887 14.62 -8.64 -24.39
C TYR A 887 14.77 -9.46 -23.11
N SER A 888 15.18 -10.72 -23.23
CA SER A 888 15.60 -11.53 -22.08
C SER A 888 16.96 -11.03 -21.56
N PRO A 889 17.17 -10.92 -20.23
CA PRO A 889 18.43 -10.44 -19.65
C PRO A 889 19.69 -11.15 -20.17
N ASN A 890 19.55 -12.43 -20.58
CA ASN A 890 20.65 -13.29 -21.03
C ASN A 890 20.99 -13.17 -22.52
N ARG A 891 20.28 -12.35 -23.30
CA ARG A 891 20.57 -12.10 -24.73
C ARG A 891 20.39 -10.62 -25.03
N ARG A 892 21.37 -9.81 -24.63
CA ARG A 892 21.59 -8.50 -25.25
C ARG A 892 22.68 -8.66 -26.30
N PRO A 893 22.50 -8.18 -27.55
CA PRO A 893 23.61 -8.07 -28.50
C PRO A 893 24.65 -7.05 -28.03
#